data_AF-M4VKE4-F1
#
_entry.id   AF-M4VKE4-F1
#
_cell.length_a   1.000
_cell.length_b   1.000
_cell.length_c   1.000
_cell.angle_alpha   90.00
_cell.angle_beta   90.00
_cell.angle_gamma   90.00
#
_symmetry.space_group_name_H-M   'P 1'
#
loop_
_entity.id
_entity.type
_entity.pdbx_description
1 polymer ?
#
loop_
_entity_poly.entity_id
_entity_poly.type
_entity_poly.pdbx_seq_one_letter_code
_entity_poly.pdbx_strand_id
1 'polypeptide(L)'
;MPSDHIRIPAIAPIVRSLGDGVQDTFTYDFPLFASEDMVVSLNGAEQAYGFTVNGAGNTDGGTVVFDTAPASGVVVTLERRLPLERLTDFIEGGDFSARAINTELDMLMAGLQQVDRMQGQMLRYGDHETPGDITLPSRAQRANRALGFNADGDPIAVSLDGSMAAPDFTATGTGAETRTSTDKLGDLVSVKDFGAVGDGLNDDTLAFQNALAAHDYVFVPSGTYLISNTVQVKNRKSLIGAGQKSVMQAINNSFVAVECPAGYANIQHLRIEGGSIGLRLIGVDGPCVQNAVADVTIWLSDIGLQLDGGSDTNKPCYWNNFTRVLVAQMATHGIHLTLSGAGDTPNANRFQSCRVYSLGADITGGGIYVEHGSFNNSFVDCEANVKGTAAACVRMGSGSNKTLLVNLFTESNNGVPNVQIDAGSEETAIINLSAQSDGAAIYDLSGGNYDAVNAGWPDKNRLRKTSVTDLKATLLRHDTEFIDTPGTTQLDLSHSVHLVNATSGAIRVDLPNAGDAPGVVMVVKKLDDTSNIVTIGEDDGNGPDGTTLQLGGRYDYAEMISNGAAWSIISSNRMAGNTRYYDGSGTYDIDMAVDVYLLSSYGGVLTARLPPANAAKAVGRTVTIKKVDGSANAVMVSEQGGSGPDQYTQPLSGQYNAITVTSNGSQWYIVSKFT
;
A
#
# COMPACT_ATOMS: atom_id res chain seq x y z
N MET A 1 -43.84 44.94 -86.11
CA MET A 1 -42.62 44.51 -85.38
C MET A 1 -42.39 45.56 -84.31
N PRO A 2 -42.46 45.23 -83.03
CA PRO A 2 -41.72 44.13 -82.43
C PRO A 2 -42.61 42.90 -82.21
N SER A 3 -42.14 41.79 -82.75
CA SER A 3 -42.71 40.46 -82.61
C SER A 3 -41.81 39.68 -81.66
N ASP A 4 -41.61 40.19 -80.45
CA ASP A 4 -40.93 39.38 -79.45
C ASP A 4 -41.95 38.40 -78.92
N HIS A 5 -42.04 37.31 -79.66
CA HIS A 5 -42.62 36.07 -79.20
C HIS A 5 -41.88 35.64 -77.93
N ILE A 6 -42.65 35.18 -76.93
CA ILE A 6 -42.13 34.76 -75.62
C ILE A 6 -40.98 33.77 -75.84
N ARG A 7 -40.01 33.75 -74.94
CA ARG A 7 -38.99 32.68 -74.90
C ARG A 7 -38.93 32.14 -73.49
N ILE A 8 -38.61 30.86 -73.36
CA ILE A 8 -38.48 30.22 -72.05
C ILE A 8 -37.01 30.18 -71.62
N PRO A 9 -36.51 31.14 -70.82
CA PRO A 9 -35.14 31.11 -70.30
C PRO A 9 -34.98 30.00 -69.26
N ALA A 10 -33.74 29.56 -69.02
CA ALA A 10 -33.41 28.54 -68.02
C ALA A 10 -33.49 29.08 -66.58
N ILE A 11 -34.68 29.52 -66.17
CA ILE A 11 -34.99 30.07 -64.85
C ILE A 11 -36.05 29.18 -64.21
N ALA A 12 -35.88 28.85 -62.93
CA ALA A 12 -36.89 28.10 -62.20
C ALA A 12 -38.16 28.98 -62.08
N PRO A 13 -39.34 28.49 -62.45
CA PRO A 13 -40.54 29.32 -62.51
C PRO A 13 -41.19 29.50 -61.12
N ILE A 14 -40.37 29.89 -60.13
CA ILE A 14 -40.77 30.17 -58.76
C ILE A 14 -39.83 31.21 -58.16
N VAL A 15 -40.41 32.21 -57.50
CA VAL A 15 -39.67 33.16 -56.65
C VAL A 15 -40.31 33.19 -55.26
N ARG A 16 -39.47 33.33 -54.23
CA ARG A 16 -39.90 33.45 -52.85
C ARG A 16 -39.29 34.70 -52.23
N SER A 17 -40.14 35.51 -51.61
CA SER A 17 -39.77 36.78 -50.98
C SER A 17 -40.40 36.87 -49.61
N LEU A 18 -39.84 37.69 -48.72
CA LEU A 18 -40.44 37.99 -47.42
C LEU A 18 -41.23 39.30 -47.54
N GLY A 19 -42.48 39.31 -47.09
CA GLY A 19 -43.21 40.55 -46.85
C GLY A 19 -42.57 41.33 -45.70
N ASP A 20 -42.56 42.65 -45.81
CA ASP A 20 -42.08 43.58 -44.79
C ASP A 20 -43.24 44.35 -44.11
N GLY A 21 -44.48 44.12 -44.55
CA GLY A 21 -45.68 44.82 -44.09
C GLY A 21 -45.98 46.14 -44.80
N VAL A 22 -45.16 46.54 -45.79
CA VAL A 22 -45.28 47.82 -46.52
C VAL A 22 -45.20 47.62 -48.04
N GLN A 23 -44.32 46.75 -48.52
CA GLN A 23 -44.16 46.40 -49.93
C GLN A 23 -45.40 45.66 -50.45
N ASP A 24 -46.04 46.23 -51.46
CA ASP A 24 -47.19 45.64 -52.16
C ASP A 24 -46.81 45.03 -53.51
N THR A 25 -45.66 45.37 -54.07
CA THR A 25 -45.24 44.97 -55.42
C THR A 25 -44.06 44.01 -55.38
N PHE A 26 -44.22 42.81 -55.94
CA PHE A 26 -43.21 41.75 -55.98
C PHE A 26 -42.91 41.36 -57.43
N THR A 27 -41.64 41.32 -57.80
CA THR A 27 -41.19 40.94 -59.15
C THR A 27 -41.08 39.43 -59.30
N TYR A 28 -41.42 38.92 -60.48
CA TYR A 28 -41.09 37.57 -60.93
C TYR A 28 -40.32 37.65 -62.25
N ASP A 29 -39.34 36.78 -62.45
CA ASP A 29 -38.34 36.83 -63.53
C ASP A 29 -38.48 35.68 -64.53
N PHE A 30 -39.64 35.02 -64.54
CA PHE A 30 -39.98 33.93 -65.44
C PHE A 30 -41.21 34.27 -66.29
N PRO A 31 -41.28 33.80 -67.55
CA PRO A 31 -42.38 34.14 -68.46
C PRO A 31 -43.69 33.44 -68.07
N LEU A 32 -44.81 34.15 -68.26
CA LEU A 32 -46.18 33.62 -68.18
C LEU A 32 -46.87 33.76 -69.55
N PHE A 33 -47.68 32.77 -69.95
CA PHE A 33 -48.45 32.86 -71.21
C PHE A 33 -49.75 33.61 -71.00
N ALA A 34 -50.36 33.44 -69.83
CA ALA A 34 -51.53 34.16 -69.37
C ALA A 34 -51.35 34.54 -67.89
N SER A 35 -52.07 35.57 -67.44
CA SER A 35 -52.00 36.01 -66.03
C SER A 35 -52.46 34.93 -65.06
N GLU A 36 -53.36 34.07 -65.52
CA GLU A 36 -53.94 32.92 -64.83
C GLU A 36 -52.91 31.80 -64.57
N ASP A 37 -51.78 31.80 -65.29
CA ASP A 37 -50.70 30.83 -65.06
C ASP A 37 -49.91 31.12 -63.77
N MET A 38 -50.14 32.27 -63.13
CA MET A 38 -49.49 32.65 -61.89
C MET A 38 -50.27 32.15 -60.68
N VAL A 39 -49.60 31.38 -59.83
CA VAL A 39 -50.09 31.01 -58.51
C VAL A 39 -49.37 31.82 -57.44
N VAL A 40 -50.15 32.52 -56.63
CA VAL A 40 -49.67 33.33 -55.52
C VAL A 40 -50.01 32.63 -54.21
N SER A 41 -49.01 32.45 -53.34
CA SER A 41 -49.21 31.85 -52.02
C SER A 41 -48.57 32.68 -50.91
N LEU A 42 -49.26 32.81 -49.77
CA LEU A 42 -48.78 33.45 -48.56
C LEU A 42 -48.58 32.40 -47.47
N ASN A 43 -47.35 32.21 -46.99
CA ASN A 43 -46.98 31.13 -46.05
C ASN A 43 -47.43 29.73 -46.51
N GLY A 44 -47.49 29.51 -47.83
CA GLY A 44 -47.93 28.26 -48.44
C GLY A 44 -49.44 28.14 -48.65
N ALA A 45 -50.25 29.13 -48.24
CA ALA A 45 -51.68 29.17 -48.55
C ALA A 45 -51.91 29.91 -49.89
N GLU A 46 -52.47 29.22 -50.88
CA GLU A 46 -52.81 29.78 -52.19
C GLU A 46 -53.87 30.89 -52.06
N GLN A 47 -53.68 31.98 -52.80
CA GLN A 47 -54.57 33.13 -52.81
C GLN A 47 -55.38 33.14 -54.11
N ALA A 48 -56.71 33.25 -54.00
CA ALA A 48 -57.59 33.31 -55.16
C ALA A 48 -57.89 34.76 -55.63
N TYR A 49 -57.65 35.75 -54.78
CA TYR A 49 -57.89 37.18 -55.02
C TYR A 49 -56.96 38.03 -54.13
N GLY A 50 -57.02 39.36 -54.27
CA GLY A 50 -56.22 40.30 -53.46
C GLY A 50 -54.90 40.70 -54.09
N PHE A 51 -54.69 40.39 -55.38
CA PHE A 51 -53.51 40.76 -56.15
C PHE A 51 -53.84 40.91 -57.64
N THR A 52 -53.01 41.66 -58.35
CA THR A 52 -53.03 41.83 -59.81
C THR A 52 -51.70 41.36 -60.39
N VAL A 53 -51.75 40.51 -61.42
CA VAL A 53 -50.57 40.01 -62.15
C VAL A 53 -50.34 40.87 -63.38
N ASN A 54 -49.13 41.43 -63.50
CA ASN A 54 -48.71 42.27 -64.62
C ASN A 54 -47.50 41.65 -65.32
N GLY A 55 -47.43 41.78 -66.65
CA GLY A 55 -46.30 41.27 -67.44
C GLY A 55 -46.50 39.86 -68.00
N ALA A 56 -47.73 39.34 -68.00
CA ALA A 56 -48.07 38.17 -68.81
C ALA A 56 -47.80 38.46 -70.29
N GLY A 57 -47.19 37.51 -71.00
CA GLY A 57 -46.72 37.71 -72.37
C GLY A 57 -45.28 38.22 -72.51
N ASN A 58 -44.57 38.55 -71.42
CA ASN A 58 -43.19 39.02 -71.46
C ASN A 58 -42.19 37.91 -71.10
N THR A 59 -41.10 37.79 -71.88
CA THR A 59 -40.00 36.84 -71.64
C THR A 59 -39.30 37.08 -70.30
N ASP A 60 -39.08 38.35 -69.94
CA ASP A 60 -38.29 38.75 -68.76
C ASP A 60 -39.11 38.74 -67.45
N GLY A 61 -40.37 38.27 -67.50
CA GLY A 61 -41.29 38.24 -66.37
C GLY A 61 -42.03 39.56 -66.14
N GLY A 62 -42.39 39.83 -64.89
CA GLY A 62 -43.29 40.92 -64.54
C GLY A 62 -43.43 41.14 -63.03
N THR A 63 -44.59 41.65 -62.61
CA THR A 63 -44.86 41.95 -61.20
C THR A 63 -46.22 41.43 -60.75
N VAL A 64 -46.32 41.06 -59.48
CA VAL A 64 -47.57 40.86 -58.76
C VAL A 64 -47.73 42.02 -57.77
N VAL A 65 -48.85 42.72 -57.86
CA VAL A 65 -49.19 43.86 -56.98
C VAL A 65 -50.34 43.44 -56.09
N PHE A 66 -50.15 43.44 -54.77
CA PHE A 66 -51.18 43.09 -53.79
C PHE A 66 -52.06 44.30 -53.46
N ASP A 67 -53.37 44.07 -53.29
CA ASP A 67 -54.32 45.11 -52.84
C ASP A 67 -54.01 45.57 -51.39
N THR A 68 -53.33 44.73 -50.61
CA THR A 68 -52.83 45.01 -49.27
C THR A 68 -51.47 44.34 -49.10
N ALA A 69 -50.45 45.12 -48.71
CA ALA A 69 -49.10 44.63 -48.52
C ALA A 69 -49.06 43.40 -47.59
N PRO A 70 -48.41 42.28 -47.99
CA PRO A 70 -48.21 41.13 -47.13
C PRO A 70 -47.49 41.50 -45.83
N ALA A 71 -48.01 41.05 -44.70
CA ALA A 71 -47.47 41.37 -43.38
C ALA A 71 -46.00 40.96 -43.22
N SER A 72 -45.28 41.64 -42.32
CA SER A 72 -43.86 41.38 -42.04
C SER A 72 -43.62 39.91 -41.66
N GLY A 73 -42.67 39.25 -42.34
CA GLY A 73 -42.30 37.85 -42.11
C GLY A 73 -43.16 36.81 -42.84
N VAL A 74 -44.21 37.22 -43.56
CA VAL A 74 -44.97 36.32 -44.44
C VAL A 74 -44.13 35.96 -45.66
N VAL A 75 -43.99 34.67 -45.96
CA VAL A 75 -43.34 34.20 -47.18
C VAL A 75 -44.31 34.32 -48.35
N VAL A 76 -44.03 35.25 -49.26
CA VAL A 76 -44.71 35.40 -50.54
C VAL A 76 -44.05 34.43 -51.52
N THR A 77 -44.83 33.52 -52.10
CA THR A 77 -44.39 32.61 -53.15
C THR A 77 -45.18 32.91 -54.41
N LEU A 78 -44.46 33.22 -55.49
CA LEU A 78 -45.02 33.39 -56.84
C LEU A 78 -44.49 32.24 -57.68
N GLU A 79 -45.37 31.43 -58.27
CA GLU A 79 -44.95 30.33 -59.15
C GLU A 79 -45.79 30.27 -60.42
N ARG A 80 -45.17 29.87 -61.53
CA ARG A 80 -45.93 29.48 -62.73
C ARG A 80 -46.48 28.08 -62.53
N ARG A 81 -47.78 27.91 -62.76
CA ARG A 81 -48.45 26.61 -62.80
C ARG A 81 -49.25 26.49 -64.09
N LEU A 82 -48.67 25.81 -65.08
CA LEU A 82 -49.35 25.56 -66.36
C LEU A 82 -50.23 24.30 -66.29
N PRO A 83 -51.44 24.34 -66.87
CA PRO A 83 -52.13 23.15 -67.32
C PRO A 83 -51.27 22.44 -68.40
N LEU A 84 -50.85 21.20 -68.13
CA LEU A 84 -50.06 20.42 -69.10
C LEU A 84 -50.99 19.73 -70.10
N GLU A 85 -51.50 20.50 -71.05
CA GLU A 85 -52.37 20.05 -72.14
C GLU A 85 -51.93 20.63 -73.49
N ARG A 86 -52.27 19.94 -74.59
CA ARG A 86 -52.05 20.44 -75.95
C ARG A 86 -53.39 20.81 -76.56
N LEU A 87 -53.58 22.10 -76.85
CA LEU A 87 -54.84 22.64 -77.39
C LEU A 87 -54.77 22.94 -78.88
N THR A 88 -53.58 23.21 -79.43
CA THR A 88 -53.41 23.50 -80.86
C THR A 88 -53.33 22.21 -81.68
N ASP A 89 -54.12 22.12 -82.74
CA ASP A 89 -54.06 21.05 -83.74
C ASP A 89 -53.64 21.59 -85.12
N PHE A 90 -52.57 21.04 -85.70
CA PHE A 90 -52.04 21.48 -86.98
C PHE A 90 -52.67 20.65 -88.11
N ILE A 91 -53.46 21.30 -88.97
CA ILE A 91 -54.14 20.63 -90.08
C ILE A 91 -53.17 20.39 -91.24
N GLU A 92 -53.16 19.16 -91.76
CA GLU A 92 -52.33 18.79 -92.91
C GLU A 92 -52.72 19.60 -94.17
N GLY A 93 -51.72 20.28 -94.78
CA GLY A 93 -51.90 21.09 -95.99
C GLY A 93 -52.36 22.54 -95.78
N GLY A 94 -52.53 23.00 -94.52
CA GLY A 94 -52.84 24.40 -94.18
C GLY A 94 -51.61 25.32 -94.11
N ASP A 95 -51.83 26.64 -94.00
CA ASP A 95 -50.76 27.63 -93.86
C ASP A 95 -49.96 27.41 -92.56
N PHE A 96 -48.64 27.41 -92.67
CA PHE A 96 -47.75 27.20 -91.54
C PHE A 96 -47.61 28.47 -90.68
N SER A 97 -48.24 28.48 -89.49
CA SER A 97 -48.12 29.58 -88.53
C SER A 97 -46.89 29.39 -87.63
N ALA A 98 -45.78 30.06 -87.98
CA ALA A 98 -44.57 30.10 -87.17
C ALA A 98 -44.83 30.60 -85.73
N ARG A 99 -45.83 31.47 -85.54
CA ARG A 99 -46.24 31.94 -84.21
C ARG A 99 -46.88 30.82 -83.38
N ALA A 100 -47.81 30.07 -83.97
CA ALA A 100 -48.51 29.01 -83.26
C ALA A 100 -47.54 27.89 -82.84
N ILE A 101 -46.63 27.48 -83.73
CA ILE A 101 -45.65 26.44 -83.39
C ILE A 101 -44.64 26.91 -82.33
N ASN A 102 -44.16 28.16 -82.40
CA ASN A 102 -43.25 28.65 -81.36
C ASN A 102 -43.97 28.72 -79.99
N THR A 103 -45.24 29.16 -79.94
CA THR A 103 -46.01 29.17 -78.68
C THR A 103 -46.17 27.76 -78.11
N GLU A 104 -46.45 26.76 -78.95
CA GLU A 104 -46.55 25.36 -78.51
C GLU A 104 -45.20 24.82 -77.98
N LEU A 105 -44.09 25.12 -78.66
CA LEU A 105 -42.76 24.71 -78.22
C LEU A 105 -42.36 25.37 -76.90
N ASP A 106 -42.71 26.63 -76.70
CA ASP A 106 -42.47 27.32 -75.43
C ASP A 106 -43.33 26.74 -74.31
N MET A 107 -44.61 26.45 -74.55
CA MET A 107 -45.47 25.82 -73.55
C MET A 107 -44.93 24.46 -73.12
N LEU A 108 -44.42 23.65 -74.07
CA LEU A 108 -43.76 22.38 -73.78
C LEU A 108 -42.50 22.57 -72.93
N MET A 109 -41.63 23.51 -73.29
CA MET A 109 -40.42 23.82 -72.51
C MET A 109 -40.75 24.31 -71.11
N ALA A 110 -41.76 25.17 -70.98
CA ALA A 110 -42.22 25.69 -69.71
C ALA A 110 -42.83 24.59 -68.81
N GLY A 111 -43.54 23.62 -69.42
CA GLY A 111 -44.05 22.44 -68.75
C GLY A 111 -42.93 21.50 -68.27
N LEU A 112 -41.89 21.29 -69.08
CA LEU A 112 -40.71 20.52 -68.68
C LEU A 112 -39.97 21.15 -67.49
N GLN A 113 -39.78 22.48 -67.48
CA GLN A 113 -39.22 23.19 -66.33
C GLN A 113 -40.03 22.99 -65.05
N GLN A 114 -41.36 22.99 -65.17
CA GLN A 114 -42.26 22.77 -64.03
C GLN A 114 -42.10 21.35 -63.47
N VAL A 115 -42.05 20.33 -64.34
CA VAL A 115 -41.87 18.93 -63.94
C VAL A 115 -40.49 18.70 -63.31
N ASP A 116 -39.41 19.22 -63.91
CA ASP A 116 -38.05 19.11 -63.37
C ASP A 116 -37.95 19.70 -61.95
N ARG A 117 -38.50 20.91 -61.74
CA ARG A 117 -38.58 21.56 -60.43
C ARG A 117 -39.31 20.70 -59.40
N MET A 118 -40.41 20.05 -59.81
CA MET A 118 -41.19 19.18 -58.93
C MET A 118 -40.40 17.92 -58.56
N GLN A 119 -39.72 17.29 -59.52
CA GLN A 119 -38.90 16.10 -59.27
C GLN A 119 -37.67 16.36 -58.40
N GLY A 120 -37.07 17.56 -58.48
CA GLY A 120 -35.88 17.93 -57.70
C GLY A 120 -36.09 17.96 -56.17
N GLN A 121 -37.34 17.93 -55.69
CA GLN A 121 -37.69 18.08 -54.27
C GLN A 121 -38.28 16.81 -53.62
N MET A 122 -38.32 15.67 -54.34
CA MET A 122 -39.03 14.46 -53.90
C MET A 122 -38.10 13.39 -53.33
N LEU A 123 -38.59 12.69 -52.30
CA LEU A 123 -38.12 11.34 -51.96
C LEU A 123 -38.54 10.39 -53.11
N ARG A 124 -37.63 9.53 -53.56
CA ARG A 124 -37.87 8.62 -54.69
C ARG A 124 -38.10 7.21 -54.21
N TYR A 125 -39.21 6.62 -54.64
CA TYR A 125 -39.44 5.18 -54.57
C TYR A 125 -38.71 4.47 -55.72
N GLY A 126 -38.45 3.17 -55.56
CA GLY A 126 -37.98 2.35 -56.67
C GLY A 126 -39.05 2.15 -57.74
N ASP A 127 -38.65 1.88 -58.98
CA ASP A 127 -39.55 1.73 -60.16
C ASP A 127 -40.58 0.59 -60.03
N HIS A 128 -40.46 -0.27 -59.03
CA HIS A 128 -41.30 -1.46 -58.82
C HIS A 128 -42.07 -1.42 -57.50
N GLU A 129 -42.00 -0.31 -56.77
CA GLU A 129 -42.66 -0.13 -55.48
C GLU A 129 -44.03 0.55 -55.65
N THR A 130 -44.98 0.24 -54.77
CA THR A 130 -46.25 0.98 -54.68
C THR A 130 -46.01 2.21 -53.81
N PRO A 131 -46.06 3.45 -54.35
CA PRO A 131 -45.73 4.65 -53.58
C PRO A 131 -46.71 4.92 -52.43
N GLY A 132 -46.19 5.24 -51.25
CA GLY A 132 -46.93 5.85 -50.15
C GLY A 132 -47.04 7.38 -50.26
N ASP A 133 -47.65 8.03 -49.26
CA ASP A 133 -47.67 9.50 -49.19
C ASP A 133 -46.28 10.05 -48.82
N ILE A 134 -45.71 10.83 -49.73
CA ILE A 134 -44.39 11.45 -49.62
C ILE A 134 -44.48 12.94 -49.25
N THR A 135 -45.67 13.41 -48.91
CA THR A 135 -45.88 14.75 -48.39
C THR A 135 -45.31 14.82 -46.98
N LEU A 136 -44.20 15.53 -46.81
CA LEU A 136 -43.64 15.76 -45.49
C LEU A 136 -44.67 16.49 -44.60
N PRO A 137 -44.80 16.12 -43.31
CA PRO A 137 -45.59 16.88 -42.35
C PRO A 137 -45.18 18.36 -42.29
N SER A 138 -46.06 19.22 -41.77
CA SER A 138 -45.77 20.65 -41.66
C SER A 138 -44.44 20.91 -40.94
N ARG A 139 -43.76 22.02 -41.25
CA ARG A 139 -42.46 22.37 -40.61
C ARG A 139 -42.55 22.34 -39.09
N ALA A 140 -43.67 22.78 -38.51
CA ALA A 140 -43.90 22.76 -37.07
C ALA A 140 -43.95 21.33 -36.50
N GLN A 141 -44.60 20.39 -37.20
CA GLN A 141 -44.74 19.00 -36.75
C GLN A 141 -43.42 18.21 -36.83
N ARG A 142 -42.51 18.58 -37.73
CA ARG A 142 -41.23 17.87 -37.92
C ARG A 142 -40.01 18.58 -37.33
N ALA A 143 -40.18 19.71 -36.64
CA ALA A 143 -39.09 20.35 -35.91
C ALA A 143 -38.54 19.40 -34.83
N ASN A 144 -37.21 19.25 -34.73
CA ASN A 144 -36.52 18.35 -33.79
C ASN A 144 -36.94 16.86 -33.88
N ARG A 145 -37.33 16.39 -35.07
CA ARG A 145 -37.69 14.99 -35.35
C ARG A 145 -36.81 14.39 -36.43
N ALA A 146 -36.61 13.07 -36.39
CA ALA A 146 -35.93 12.33 -37.44
C ALA A 146 -36.91 11.95 -38.57
N LEU A 147 -36.38 11.83 -39.80
CA LEU A 147 -37.09 11.15 -40.90
C LEU A 147 -36.95 9.63 -40.67
N GLY A 148 -38.06 8.94 -40.45
CA GLY A 148 -38.12 7.49 -40.31
C GLY A 148 -39.23 6.90 -41.17
N PHE A 149 -39.43 5.59 -41.07
CA PHE A 149 -40.47 4.87 -41.79
C PHE A 149 -41.41 4.19 -40.80
N ASN A 150 -42.72 4.19 -41.08
CA ASN A 150 -43.71 3.47 -40.26
C ASN A 150 -43.67 1.95 -40.56
N ALA A 151 -44.58 1.18 -39.96
CA ALA A 151 -44.66 -0.28 -40.18
C ALA A 151 -44.95 -0.67 -41.65
N ASP A 152 -45.54 0.25 -42.42
CA ASP A 152 -45.90 0.08 -43.83
C ASP A 152 -44.79 0.59 -44.78
N GLY A 153 -43.70 1.15 -44.24
CA GLY A 153 -42.59 1.70 -45.01
C GLY A 153 -42.76 3.16 -45.44
N ASP A 154 -43.81 3.86 -44.98
CA ASP A 154 -44.07 5.25 -45.37
C ASP A 154 -43.25 6.25 -44.56
N PRO A 155 -42.78 7.36 -45.17
CA PRO A 155 -42.06 8.42 -44.48
C PRO A 155 -42.88 9.06 -43.34
N ILE A 156 -42.32 9.08 -42.12
CA ILE A 156 -42.92 9.73 -40.94
C ILE A 156 -41.91 10.56 -40.16
N ALA A 157 -42.39 11.56 -39.41
CA ALA A 157 -41.59 12.35 -38.49
C ALA A 157 -41.54 11.70 -37.10
N VAL A 158 -40.40 11.09 -36.75
CA VAL A 158 -40.21 10.33 -35.51
C VAL A 158 -39.71 11.23 -34.38
N SER A 159 -40.34 11.12 -33.20
CA SER A 159 -39.93 11.86 -31.99
C SER A 159 -38.53 11.45 -31.54
N LEU A 160 -37.69 12.43 -31.18
CA LEU A 160 -36.39 12.20 -30.54
C LEU A 160 -36.48 12.23 -29.00
N ASP A 161 -37.57 12.75 -28.44
CA ASP A 161 -37.80 12.79 -26.99
C ASP A 161 -38.01 11.37 -26.46
N GLY A 162 -37.13 10.93 -25.55
CA GLY A 162 -37.20 9.62 -24.90
C GLY A 162 -37.03 8.42 -25.85
N SER A 163 -36.64 8.65 -27.10
CA SER A 163 -36.62 7.66 -28.17
C SER A 163 -35.38 7.85 -29.05
N MET A 164 -34.29 7.18 -28.63
CA MET A 164 -33.90 6.05 -29.46
C MET A 164 -34.99 5.01 -29.26
N ALA A 165 -35.92 4.88 -30.22
CA ALA A 165 -36.65 3.62 -30.31
C ALA A 165 -35.57 2.53 -30.42
N ALA A 166 -35.50 1.67 -29.39
CA ALA A 166 -34.39 0.77 -29.17
C ALA A 166 -34.09 -0.06 -30.42
N PRO A 167 -32.84 -0.19 -30.87
CA PRO A 167 -32.34 -1.53 -31.10
C PRO A 167 -32.21 -2.15 -29.70
N ASP A 168 -32.92 -3.24 -29.46
CA ASP A 168 -32.54 -4.09 -28.33
C ASP A 168 -31.09 -4.54 -28.55
N PHE A 169 -30.31 -4.55 -27.47
CA PHE A 169 -28.94 -5.02 -27.51
C PHE A 169 -28.93 -6.52 -27.21
N THR A 170 -28.49 -7.32 -28.17
CA THR A 170 -28.15 -8.72 -27.94
C THR A 170 -26.64 -8.88 -28.11
N ALA A 171 -25.93 -9.30 -27.07
CA ALA A 171 -24.50 -9.54 -27.15
C ALA A 171 -24.22 -10.68 -28.14
N THR A 172 -23.03 -10.68 -28.76
CA THR A 172 -22.61 -11.79 -29.60
C THR A 172 -22.23 -13.00 -28.74
N GLY A 173 -22.88 -14.15 -28.97
CA GLY A 173 -22.56 -15.42 -28.30
C GLY A 173 -23.78 -16.34 -28.14
N THR A 174 -23.57 -17.66 -28.19
CA THR A 174 -24.64 -18.64 -27.95
C THR A 174 -25.20 -18.47 -26.54
N GLY A 175 -26.51 -18.27 -26.41
CA GLY A 175 -27.19 -18.05 -25.13
C GLY A 175 -27.18 -16.60 -24.63
N ALA A 176 -26.76 -15.63 -25.44
CA ALA A 176 -26.93 -14.22 -25.13
C ALA A 176 -28.42 -13.84 -25.19
N GLU A 177 -28.93 -13.27 -24.10
CA GLU A 177 -30.30 -12.77 -24.00
C GLU A 177 -30.38 -11.30 -24.43
N THR A 178 -31.47 -10.95 -25.09
CA THR A 178 -31.77 -9.58 -25.53
C THR A 178 -32.09 -8.69 -24.33
N ARG A 179 -31.49 -7.50 -24.25
CA ARG A 179 -31.80 -6.48 -23.23
C ARG A 179 -31.98 -5.10 -23.85
N THR A 180 -32.62 -4.18 -23.12
CA THR A 180 -32.78 -2.81 -23.62
C THR A 180 -31.43 -2.12 -23.73
N SER A 181 -31.26 -1.26 -24.75
CA SER A 181 -30.06 -0.45 -24.90
C SER A 181 -29.84 0.49 -23.70
N THR A 182 -30.92 1.00 -23.09
CA THR A 182 -30.84 1.81 -21.86
C THR A 182 -30.21 1.04 -20.72
N ASP A 183 -30.72 -0.17 -20.43
CA ASP A 183 -30.12 -1.00 -19.40
C ASP A 183 -28.65 -1.25 -19.74
N LYS A 184 -28.34 -1.56 -21.01
CA LYS A 184 -26.98 -1.90 -21.41
C LYS A 184 -26.00 -0.75 -21.21
N LEU A 185 -26.39 0.47 -21.55
CA LEU A 185 -25.59 1.68 -21.36
C LEU A 185 -25.46 2.04 -19.86
N GLY A 186 -26.43 1.66 -19.03
CA GLY A 186 -26.38 1.81 -17.58
C GLY A 186 -25.48 0.81 -16.84
N ASP A 187 -24.95 -0.23 -17.50
CA ASP A 187 -24.05 -1.21 -16.87
C ASP A 187 -22.74 -0.57 -16.36
N LEU A 188 -22.27 0.49 -17.02
CA LEU A 188 -21.01 1.18 -16.72
C LEU A 188 -21.22 2.68 -16.76
N VAL A 189 -21.36 3.28 -15.58
CA VAL A 189 -21.52 4.73 -15.45
C VAL A 189 -20.16 5.42 -15.41
N SER A 190 -19.98 6.42 -16.26
CA SER A 190 -18.78 7.23 -16.37
C SER A 190 -18.96 8.59 -15.69
N VAL A 191 -17.89 9.17 -15.15
CA VAL A 191 -17.89 10.59 -14.73
C VAL A 191 -18.27 11.55 -15.86
N LYS A 192 -18.05 11.16 -17.14
CA LYS A 192 -18.47 11.96 -18.30
C LYS A 192 -19.97 12.01 -18.50
N ASP A 193 -20.71 11.02 -18.00
CA ASP A 193 -22.19 11.03 -18.01
C ASP A 193 -22.75 12.09 -17.05
N PHE A 194 -21.91 12.58 -16.13
CA PHE A 194 -22.20 13.66 -15.18
C PHE A 194 -21.55 15.00 -15.58
N GLY A 195 -21.04 15.11 -16.81
CA GLY A 195 -20.51 16.35 -17.37
C GLY A 195 -19.00 16.55 -17.21
N ALA A 196 -18.25 15.55 -16.75
CA ALA A 196 -16.79 15.64 -16.73
C ALA A 196 -16.23 15.73 -18.16
N VAL A 197 -15.31 16.66 -18.39
CA VAL A 197 -14.67 16.89 -19.69
C VAL A 197 -13.39 16.08 -19.79
N GLY A 198 -12.52 16.16 -18.77
CA GLY A 198 -11.25 15.45 -18.74
C GLY A 198 -10.17 16.03 -19.66
N ASP A 199 -10.16 17.35 -19.86
CA ASP A 199 -9.21 18.09 -20.70
C ASP A 199 -8.07 18.79 -19.93
N GLY A 200 -8.07 18.70 -18.60
CA GLY A 200 -7.10 19.31 -17.69
C GLY A 200 -7.32 20.81 -17.46
N LEU A 201 -8.38 21.39 -18.00
CA LEU A 201 -8.69 22.82 -17.92
C LEU A 201 -10.02 23.06 -17.21
N ASN A 202 -11.03 22.26 -17.52
CA ASN A 202 -12.35 22.39 -16.93
C ASN A 202 -12.37 21.75 -15.54
N ASP A 203 -12.98 22.44 -14.58
CA ASP A 203 -13.18 21.91 -13.24
C ASP A 203 -14.26 20.82 -13.25
N ASP A 204 -13.82 19.58 -13.13
CA ASP A 204 -14.63 18.36 -13.20
C ASP A 204 -15.14 17.92 -11.82
N THR A 205 -14.83 18.66 -10.74
CA THR A 205 -15.13 18.27 -9.35
C THR A 205 -16.60 17.89 -9.15
N LEU A 206 -17.52 18.72 -9.63
CA LEU A 206 -18.95 18.51 -9.45
C LEU A 206 -19.44 17.24 -10.18
N ALA A 207 -18.86 16.93 -11.35
CA ALA A 207 -19.20 15.73 -12.10
C ALA A 207 -18.81 14.45 -11.33
N PHE A 208 -17.61 14.43 -10.72
CA PHE A 208 -17.19 13.33 -9.85
C PHE A 208 -18.11 13.17 -8.64
N GLN A 209 -18.42 14.27 -7.95
CA GLN A 209 -19.28 14.26 -6.76
C GLN A 209 -20.69 13.76 -7.09
N ASN A 210 -21.27 14.22 -8.20
CA ASN A 210 -22.60 13.78 -8.64
C ASN A 210 -22.61 12.31 -9.05
N ALA A 211 -21.59 11.84 -9.77
CA ALA A 211 -21.47 10.44 -10.18
C ALA A 211 -21.40 9.51 -8.96
N LEU A 212 -20.55 9.82 -7.98
CA LEU A 212 -20.38 9.03 -6.76
C LEU A 212 -21.57 9.13 -5.79
N ALA A 213 -22.34 10.23 -5.85
CA ALA A 213 -23.60 10.34 -5.14
C ALA A 213 -24.69 9.43 -5.76
N ALA A 214 -24.77 9.41 -7.09
CA ALA A 214 -25.82 8.68 -7.82
C ALA A 214 -25.55 7.17 -7.95
N HIS A 215 -24.28 6.75 -8.00
CA HIS A 215 -23.92 5.36 -8.31
C HIS A 215 -22.86 4.79 -7.38
N ASP A 216 -22.87 3.46 -7.22
CA ASP A 216 -21.89 2.74 -6.40
C ASP A 216 -20.60 2.41 -7.17
N TYR A 217 -20.69 2.22 -8.49
CA TYR A 217 -19.54 1.96 -9.34
C TYR A 217 -19.42 3.09 -10.38
N VAL A 218 -18.31 3.81 -10.33
CA VAL A 218 -18.04 4.96 -11.22
C VAL A 218 -16.74 4.72 -11.98
N PHE A 219 -16.85 4.76 -13.30
CA PHE A 219 -15.74 4.65 -14.23
C PHE A 219 -15.14 6.03 -14.53
N VAL A 220 -13.81 6.09 -14.59
CA VAL A 220 -13.04 7.28 -14.97
C VAL A 220 -12.32 6.99 -16.29
N PRO A 221 -12.85 7.41 -17.44
CA PRO A 221 -12.19 7.23 -18.74
C PRO A 221 -10.82 7.91 -18.77
N SER A 222 -9.96 7.57 -19.73
CA SER A 222 -8.72 8.32 -19.95
C SER A 222 -9.01 9.81 -20.20
N GLY A 223 -8.22 10.66 -19.58
CA GLY A 223 -8.40 12.11 -19.53
C GLY A 223 -7.70 12.69 -18.30
N THR A 224 -7.48 14.00 -18.32
CA THR A 224 -7.00 14.74 -17.17
C THR A 224 -8.15 15.54 -16.59
N TYR A 225 -8.58 15.22 -15.39
CA TYR A 225 -9.74 15.80 -14.74
C TYR A 225 -9.28 16.75 -13.66
N LEU A 226 -9.45 18.06 -13.90
CA LEU A 226 -9.04 19.07 -12.94
C LEU A 226 -10.05 19.09 -11.80
N ILE A 227 -9.59 18.97 -10.54
CA ILE A 227 -10.43 19.04 -9.36
C ILE A 227 -10.01 20.22 -8.46
N SER A 228 -10.98 21.01 -8.02
CA SER A 228 -10.81 22.18 -7.15
C SER A 228 -11.14 21.92 -5.69
N ASN A 229 -11.75 20.77 -5.38
CA ASN A 229 -12.14 20.37 -4.04
C ASN A 229 -12.06 18.84 -3.87
N THR A 230 -12.12 18.37 -2.63
CA THR A 230 -12.02 16.95 -2.28
C THR A 230 -13.12 16.12 -2.95
N VAL A 231 -12.71 15.02 -3.57
CA VAL A 231 -13.61 13.98 -4.07
C VAL A 231 -13.68 12.85 -3.04
N GLN A 232 -14.86 12.63 -2.47
CA GLN A 232 -15.08 11.60 -1.46
C GLN A 232 -15.55 10.28 -2.09
N VAL A 233 -14.79 9.21 -1.92
CA VAL A 233 -15.20 7.84 -2.24
C VAL A 233 -15.77 7.20 -0.97
N LYS A 234 -17.07 7.38 -0.77
CA LYS A 234 -17.79 6.98 0.46
C LYS A 234 -17.95 5.46 0.58
N ASN A 235 -18.61 5.04 1.65
CA ASN A 235 -18.87 3.64 1.98
C ASN A 235 -19.41 2.84 0.79
N ARG A 236 -18.77 1.70 0.47
CA ARG A 236 -19.15 0.77 -0.62
C ARG A 236 -19.08 1.35 -2.05
N LYS A 237 -18.42 2.49 -2.24
CA LYS A 237 -18.24 3.10 -3.56
C LYS A 237 -16.97 2.60 -4.25
N SER A 238 -17.02 2.44 -5.56
CA SER A 238 -15.90 2.09 -6.42
C SER A 238 -15.61 3.22 -7.40
N LEU A 239 -14.35 3.65 -7.47
CA LEU A 239 -13.84 4.62 -8.44
C LEU A 239 -12.73 3.97 -9.26
N ILE A 240 -13.02 3.62 -10.51
CA ILE A 240 -12.15 2.77 -11.33
C ILE A 240 -11.75 3.49 -12.60
N GLY A 241 -10.45 3.69 -12.80
CA GLY A 241 -9.92 4.30 -14.01
C GLY A 241 -9.64 3.33 -15.15
N ALA A 242 -9.19 3.88 -16.27
CA ALA A 242 -8.75 3.18 -17.47
C ALA A 242 -7.22 3.03 -17.53
N GLY A 243 -6.58 2.94 -16.36
CA GLY A 243 -5.13 2.95 -16.18
C GLY A 243 -4.58 4.36 -15.90
N GLN A 244 -3.25 4.52 -16.00
CA GLN A 244 -2.55 5.75 -15.57
C GLN A 244 -2.84 6.99 -16.43
N LYS A 245 -3.65 6.86 -17.49
CA LYS A 245 -4.16 7.98 -18.30
C LYS A 245 -5.47 8.55 -17.77
N SER A 246 -6.07 7.94 -16.74
CA SER A 246 -7.19 8.52 -15.98
C SER A 246 -6.60 9.31 -14.82
N VAL A 247 -6.42 10.61 -15.03
CA VAL A 247 -5.67 11.48 -14.11
C VAL A 247 -6.65 12.40 -13.37
N MET A 248 -6.73 12.29 -12.05
CA MET A 248 -7.40 13.27 -11.20
C MET A 248 -6.37 14.28 -10.73
N GLN A 249 -6.42 15.51 -11.23
CA GLN A 249 -5.42 16.54 -10.99
C GLN A 249 -6.00 17.63 -10.08
N ALA A 250 -5.49 17.73 -8.85
CA ALA A 250 -5.82 18.84 -7.98
C ALA A 250 -5.27 20.17 -8.54
N ILE A 251 -6.06 21.24 -8.45
CA ILE A 251 -5.64 22.58 -8.92
C ILE A 251 -4.42 23.12 -8.15
N ASN A 252 -4.20 22.65 -6.92
CA ASN A 252 -3.10 23.02 -6.02
C ASN A 252 -3.06 22.07 -4.82
N ASN A 253 -2.08 22.26 -3.92
CA ASN A 253 -1.90 21.44 -2.72
C ASN A 253 -2.60 22.00 -1.46
N SER A 254 -3.73 22.71 -1.59
CA SER A 254 -4.42 23.32 -0.44
C SER A 254 -5.45 22.41 0.24
N PHE A 255 -5.78 21.27 -0.37
CA PHE A 255 -6.86 20.38 0.06
C PHE A 255 -6.52 18.92 -0.26
N VAL A 256 -7.24 17.99 0.35
CA VAL A 256 -7.09 16.55 0.07
C VAL A 256 -7.73 16.24 -1.28
N ALA A 257 -6.98 15.66 -2.22
CA ALA A 257 -7.50 15.39 -3.55
C ALA A 257 -8.60 14.31 -3.52
N VAL A 258 -8.32 13.15 -2.93
CA VAL A 258 -9.28 12.05 -2.79
C VAL A 258 -9.34 11.57 -1.34
N GLU A 259 -10.55 11.35 -0.81
CA GLU A 259 -10.78 10.90 0.56
C GLU A 259 -11.73 9.70 0.62
N CYS A 260 -11.38 8.69 1.43
CA CYS A 260 -12.28 7.60 1.83
C CYS A 260 -12.72 7.82 3.29
N PRO A 261 -13.91 8.39 3.55
CA PRO A 261 -14.37 8.73 4.89
C PRO A 261 -14.98 7.54 5.67
N ALA A 262 -15.02 6.35 5.08
CA ALA A 262 -15.63 5.15 5.64
C ALA A 262 -15.05 3.89 4.97
N GLY A 263 -15.68 2.73 5.17
CA GLY A 263 -15.16 1.43 4.73
C GLY A 263 -15.68 0.92 3.38
N TYR A 264 -15.11 -0.19 2.93
CA TYR A 264 -15.52 -0.93 1.73
C TYR A 264 -15.43 -0.13 0.42
N ALA A 265 -14.69 0.97 0.37
CA ALA A 265 -14.39 1.70 -0.85
C ALA A 265 -13.33 0.98 -1.68
N ASN A 266 -13.41 1.14 -3.00
CA ASN A 266 -12.47 0.55 -3.95
C ASN A 266 -11.95 1.59 -4.95
N ILE A 267 -10.65 1.85 -4.97
CA ILE A 267 -10.03 2.82 -5.90
C ILE A 267 -8.97 2.09 -6.72
N GLN A 268 -9.14 2.04 -8.04
CA GLN A 268 -8.22 1.30 -8.90
C GLN A 268 -7.90 1.97 -10.23
N HIS A 269 -6.75 1.60 -10.80
CA HIS A 269 -6.37 1.90 -12.19
C HIS A 269 -6.42 3.39 -12.57
N LEU A 270 -5.99 4.28 -11.69
CA LEU A 270 -5.98 5.73 -11.95
C LEU A 270 -4.75 6.41 -11.37
N ARG A 271 -4.51 7.64 -11.81
CA ARG A 271 -3.48 8.52 -11.28
C ARG A 271 -4.13 9.68 -10.52
N ILE A 272 -3.57 10.04 -9.38
CA ILE A 272 -3.90 11.25 -8.62
C ILE A 272 -2.68 12.18 -8.69
N GLU A 273 -2.88 13.46 -8.97
CA GLU A 273 -1.83 14.48 -9.00
C GLU A 273 -2.16 15.66 -8.09
N GLY A 274 -1.21 16.08 -7.27
CA GLY A 274 -1.35 17.21 -6.34
C GLY A 274 -2.19 16.89 -5.10
N GLY A 275 -2.53 17.95 -4.37
CA GLY A 275 -3.25 17.91 -3.09
C GLY A 275 -2.32 18.04 -1.89
N SER A 276 -2.83 18.59 -0.78
CA SER A 276 -2.13 18.54 0.51
C SER A 276 -1.93 17.09 0.94
N ILE A 277 -2.92 16.24 0.59
CA ILE A 277 -2.82 14.80 0.61
C ILE A 277 -3.40 14.27 -0.70
N GLY A 278 -2.69 13.41 -1.41
CA GLY A 278 -3.19 12.81 -2.65
C GLY A 278 -4.36 11.86 -2.37
N LEU A 279 -4.18 10.91 -1.45
CA LEU A 279 -5.24 10.01 -1.00
C LEU A 279 -5.26 9.91 0.53
N ARG A 280 -6.40 10.22 1.15
CA ARG A 280 -6.62 10.06 2.60
C ARG A 280 -7.65 8.97 2.91
N LEU A 281 -7.34 8.13 3.88
CA LEU A 281 -8.27 7.21 4.53
C LEU A 281 -8.44 7.64 6.00
N ILE A 282 -9.67 7.98 6.38
CA ILE A 282 -10.01 8.45 7.72
C ILE A 282 -11.46 8.07 8.04
N GLY A 283 -11.75 7.67 9.27
CA GLY A 283 -13.13 7.39 9.67
C GLY A 283 -13.89 8.67 10.04
N VAL A 284 -14.79 9.11 9.16
CA VAL A 284 -15.63 10.31 9.34
C VAL A 284 -17.11 9.94 9.28
N ASP A 285 -17.52 9.25 8.21
CA ASP A 285 -18.91 8.80 8.01
C ASP A 285 -19.16 7.44 8.70
N GLY A 286 -18.10 6.70 9.02
CA GLY A 286 -18.11 5.43 9.73
C GLY A 286 -16.69 4.86 9.87
N PRO A 287 -16.53 3.61 10.35
CA PRO A 287 -15.23 2.95 10.38
C PRO A 287 -14.59 2.92 8.97
N CYS A 288 -13.34 3.36 8.86
CA CYS A 288 -12.57 3.34 7.62
C CYS A 288 -11.85 1.99 7.49
N VAL A 289 -12.59 0.99 7.04
CA VAL A 289 -12.18 -0.41 7.09
C VAL A 289 -12.45 -1.17 5.80
N GLN A 290 -11.65 -2.19 5.50
CA GLN A 290 -11.79 -3.01 4.29
C GLN A 290 -11.81 -2.20 2.98
N ASN A 291 -11.17 -1.03 2.96
CA ASN A 291 -10.95 -0.33 1.71
C ASN A 291 -9.85 -1.04 0.90
N ALA A 292 -9.96 -1.00 -0.42
CA ALA A 292 -8.99 -1.56 -1.36
C ALA A 292 -8.49 -0.49 -2.32
N VAL A 293 -7.16 -0.32 -2.38
CA VAL A 293 -6.50 0.59 -3.32
C VAL A 293 -5.48 -0.19 -4.12
N ALA A 294 -5.68 -0.29 -5.43
CA ALA A 294 -4.84 -1.12 -6.29
C ALA A 294 -4.47 -0.46 -7.62
N ASP A 295 -3.22 -0.56 -8.05
CA ASP A 295 -2.75 -0.02 -9.33
C ASP A 295 -2.98 1.50 -9.48
N VAL A 296 -2.81 2.22 -8.36
CA VAL A 296 -2.96 3.67 -8.27
C VAL A 296 -1.58 4.33 -8.19
N THR A 297 -1.38 5.41 -8.93
CA THR A 297 -0.20 6.26 -8.78
C THR A 297 -0.59 7.63 -8.22
N ILE A 298 0.19 8.17 -7.29
CA ILE A 298 -0.04 9.46 -6.63
C ILE A 298 1.21 10.31 -6.83
N TRP A 299 1.06 11.51 -7.39
CA TRP A 299 2.17 12.36 -7.79
C TRP A 299 2.04 13.77 -7.23
N LEU A 300 3.15 14.43 -6.92
CA LEU A 300 3.22 15.89 -6.69
C LEU A 300 2.38 16.44 -5.51
N SER A 301 1.85 15.56 -4.66
CA SER A 301 1.14 15.92 -3.43
C SER A 301 2.11 16.24 -2.28
N ASP A 302 1.70 16.99 -1.26
CA ASP A 302 2.56 17.19 -0.09
C ASP A 302 2.75 15.88 0.67
N ILE A 303 1.65 15.18 0.97
CA ILE A 303 1.62 13.81 1.45
C ILE A 303 0.98 12.93 0.39
N GLY A 304 1.62 11.82 0.01
CA GLY A 304 1.08 10.89 -0.97
C GLY A 304 -0.19 10.20 -0.53
N LEU A 305 -0.01 9.23 0.36
CA LEU A 305 -1.05 8.41 0.94
C LEU A 305 -1.06 8.59 2.45
N GLN A 306 -2.19 9.00 3.02
CA GLN A 306 -2.35 9.12 4.47
C GLN A 306 -3.44 8.18 4.98
N LEU A 307 -3.13 7.46 6.05
CA LEU A 307 -4.10 6.82 6.92
C LEU A 307 -4.11 7.60 8.23
N ASP A 308 -5.27 8.09 8.63
CA ASP A 308 -5.43 8.86 9.85
C ASP A 308 -6.44 8.18 10.78
N GLY A 309 -6.03 7.97 12.03
CA GLY A 309 -6.87 7.43 13.10
C GLY A 309 -8.03 8.34 13.51
N GLY A 310 -7.97 9.62 13.13
CA GLY A 310 -9.02 10.60 13.35
C GLY A 310 -9.25 10.90 14.84
N SER A 311 -10.47 11.30 15.17
CA SER A 311 -10.84 11.79 16.52
C SER A 311 -11.89 10.96 17.25
N ASP A 312 -12.47 9.96 16.59
CA ASP A 312 -13.57 9.14 17.13
C ASP A 312 -13.16 7.67 17.15
N THR A 313 -13.09 7.09 18.34
CA THR A 313 -12.73 5.68 18.55
C THR A 313 -13.75 4.70 17.97
N ASN A 314 -14.98 5.15 17.65
CA ASN A 314 -15.97 4.33 16.95
C ASN A 314 -15.81 4.36 15.43
N LYS A 315 -14.88 5.18 14.90
CA LYS A 315 -14.60 5.31 13.47
C LYS A 315 -13.11 5.06 13.19
N PRO A 316 -12.59 3.88 13.56
CA PRO A 316 -11.18 3.59 13.41
C PRO A 316 -10.78 3.44 11.94
N CYS A 317 -9.48 3.59 11.65
CA CYS A 317 -8.88 3.39 10.33
C CYS A 317 -8.03 2.11 10.32
N TYR A 318 -8.61 0.97 9.95
CA TYR A 318 -7.91 -0.32 10.02
C TYR A 318 -8.30 -1.32 8.93
N TRP A 319 -7.52 -2.39 8.77
CA TRP A 319 -7.82 -3.48 7.82
C TRP A 319 -8.01 -2.99 6.37
N ASN A 320 -7.30 -1.95 5.96
CA ASN A 320 -7.28 -1.47 4.58
C ASN A 320 -6.13 -2.14 3.81
N ASN A 321 -6.32 -2.35 2.51
CA ASN A 321 -5.38 -3.06 1.65
C ASN A 321 -4.89 -2.18 0.50
N PHE A 322 -3.58 -2.15 0.32
CA PHE A 322 -2.88 -1.36 -0.70
C PHE A 322 -1.98 -2.28 -1.49
N THR A 323 -2.12 -2.29 -2.82
CA THR A 323 -1.34 -3.17 -3.68
C THR A 323 -0.90 -2.48 -4.95
N ARG A 324 0.40 -2.53 -5.29
CA ARG A 324 0.95 -1.85 -6.48
C ARG A 324 0.61 -0.35 -6.51
N VAL A 325 0.72 0.29 -5.36
CA VAL A 325 0.55 1.75 -5.22
C VAL A 325 1.91 2.43 -5.33
N LEU A 326 2.04 3.39 -6.23
CA LEU A 326 3.24 4.23 -6.35
C LEU A 326 2.92 5.63 -5.84
N VAL A 327 3.73 6.15 -4.92
CA VAL A 327 3.76 7.55 -4.57
C VAL A 327 5.05 8.17 -5.10
N ALA A 328 4.95 9.21 -5.91
CA ALA A 328 6.07 9.84 -6.59
C ALA A 328 6.14 11.34 -6.36
N GLN A 329 7.36 11.87 -6.18
CA GLN A 329 7.63 13.32 -6.06
C GLN A 329 6.76 14.03 -5.00
N MET A 330 6.58 13.38 -3.85
CA MET A 330 5.90 13.98 -2.69
C MET A 330 6.80 15.01 -1.99
N ALA A 331 6.22 16.06 -1.38
CA ALA A 331 7.01 17.11 -0.72
C ALA A 331 7.36 16.82 0.77
N THR A 332 6.51 16.05 1.47
CA THR A 332 6.65 15.80 2.92
C THR A 332 6.75 14.32 3.23
N HIS A 333 5.71 13.52 2.97
CA HIS A 333 5.67 12.08 3.28
C HIS A 333 5.13 11.28 2.11
N GLY A 334 5.68 10.09 1.86
CA GLY A 334 5.15 9.19 0.84
C GLY A 334 3.91 8.46 1.31
N ILE A 335 4.09 7.52 2.24
CA ILE A 335 3.00 6.83 2.95
C ILE A 335 3.06 7.25 4.41
N HIS A 336 1.96 7.75 4.96
CA HIS A 336 1.90 8.32 6.30
C HIS A 336 0.77 7.70 7.12
N LEU A 337 1.10 7.06 8.25
CA LEU A 337 0.12 6.60 9.24
C LEU A 337 0.20 7.51 10.46
N THR A 338 -0.87 8.25 10.73
CA THR A 338 -0.92 9.28 11.79
C THR A 338 -2.21 9.19 12.60
N LEU A 339 -2.29 10.02 13.63
CA LEU A 339 -3.45 10.17 14.51
C LEU A 339 -3.66 11.66 14.79
N SER A 340 -4.58 12.29 14.05
CA SER A 340 -4.84 13.73 14.17
C SER A 340 -5.71 14.13 15.37
N GLY A 341 -6.32 13.17 16.07
CA GLY A 341 -7.21 13.42 17.20
C GLY A 341 -7.21 12.30 18.24
N ALA A 342 -8.30 12.20 19.01
CA ALA A 342 -8.45 11.20 20.08
C ALA A 342 -9.00 9.83 19.59
N GLY A 343 -8.91 9.54 18.29
CA GLY A 343 -9.35 8.26 17.72
C GLY A 343 -8.37 7.12 17.97
N ASP A 344 -8.61 5.99 17.31
CA ASP A 344 -7.72 4.83 17.38
C ASP A 344 -6.59 4.96 16.36
N THR A 345 -5.38 4.55 16.73
CA THR A 345 -4.25 4.51 15.81
C THR A 345 -4.54 3.64 14.58
N PRO A 346 -4.09 4.03 13.36
CA PRO A 346 -4.19 3.17 12.20
C PRO A 346 -3.58 1.80 12.49
N ASN A 347 -4.36 0.73 12.26
CA ASN A 347 -3.93 -0.61 12.61
C ASN A 347 -4.34 -1.67 11.60
N ALA A 348 -3.67 -2.83 11.62
CA ALA A 348 -3.95 -3.96 10.73
C ALA A 348 -4.01 -3.62 9.23
N ASN A 349 -3.36 -2.54 8.76
CA ASN A 349 -3.33 -2.17 7.36
C ASN A 349 -2.24 -2.96 6.61
N ARG A 350 -2.49 -3.29 5.33
CA ARG A 350 -1.64 -4.15 4.51
C ARG A 350 -1.14 -3.39 3.28
N PHE A 351 0.18 -3.23 3.18
CA PHE A 351 0.84 -2.64 2.02
C PHE A 351 1.68 -3.71 1.35
N GLN A 352 1.39 -3.99 0.08
CA GLN A 352 2.09 -5.01 -0.70
C GLN A 352 2.55 -4.44 -2.04
N SER A 353 3.84 -4.59 -2.35
CA SER A 353 4.40 -4.08 -3.61
C SER A 353 4.16 -2.58 -3.81
N CYS A 354 4.15 -1.82 -2.72
CA CYS A 354 4.00 -0.36 -2.75
C CYS A 354 5.37 0.30 -2.89
N ARG A 355 5.43 1.41 -3.62
CA ARG A 355 6.67 2.14 -3.87
C ARG A 355 6.51 3.62 -3.53
N VAL A 356 7.50 4.15 -2.84
CA VAL A 356 7.69 5.58 -2.60
C VAL A 356 8.96 5.99 -3.35
N TYR A 357 8.84 6.92 -4.30
CA TYR A 357 9.96 7.36 -5.12
C TYR A 357 10.03 8.88 -5.27
N SER A 358 11.04 9.51 -4.68
CA SER A 358 11.22 10.98 -4.80
C SER A 358 11.55 11.43 -6.22
N LEU A 359 12.14 10.55 -7.07
CA LEU A 359 12.64 10.91 -8.40
C LEU A 359 13.55 12.15 -8.39
N GLY A 360 14.31 12.34 -7.30
CA GLY A 360 15.20 13.49 -7.12
C GLY A 360 14.52 14.80 -6.69
N ALA A 361 13.20 14.79 -6.44
CA ALA A 361 12.49 15.89 -5.79
C ALA A 361 12.87 15.98 -4.31
N ASP A 362 12.87 17.20 -3.77
CA ASP A 362 13.07 17.41 -2.34
C ASP A 362 11.89 16.90 -1.52
N ILE A 363 12.21 16.25 -0.40
CA ILE A 363 11.26 15.72 0.56
C ILE A 363 11.76 16.07 1.95
N THR A 364 10.89 16.57 2.83
CA THR A 364 11.29 16.98 4.19
C THR A 364 11.08 15.90 5.25
N GLY A 365 10.19 14.93 4.99
CA GLY A 365 9.85 13.85 5.91
C GLY A 365 10.37 12.48 5.47
N GLY A 366 9.71 11.41 5.95
CA GLY A 366 10.03 10.03 5.59
C GLY A 366 9.36 9.56 4.31
N GLY A 367 10.00 8.63 3.58
CA GLY A 367 9.36 7.94 2.47
C GLY A 367 8.13 7.15 2.93
N ILE A 368 8.33 6.21 3.85
CA ILE A 368 7.25 5.59 4.63
C ILE A 368 7.39 6.07 6.08
N TYR A 369 6.37 6.73 6.61
CA TYR A 369 6.35 7.21 7.99
C TYR A 369 5.16 6.62 8.74
N VAL A 370 5.44 5.76 9.72
CA VAL A 370 4.43 5.27 10.66
C VAL A 370 4.57 6.07 11.94
N GLU A 371 3.93 7.23 11.99
CA GLU A 371 3.98 8.14 13.14
C GLU A 371 3.23 7.57 14.34
N HIS A 372 1.98 7.16 14.11
CA HIS A 372 1.04 6.66 15.12
C HIS A 372 0.32 5.38 14.65
N GLY A 373 1.03 4.37 14.16
CA GLY A 373 0.42 3.11 13.71
C GLY A 373 0.64 1.95 14.68
N SER A 374 -0.42 1.29 15.14
CA SER A 374 -0.32 0.16 16.10
C SER A 374 -0.85 -1.16 15.52
N PHE A 375 -0.64 -2.27 16.23
CA PHE A 375 -1.28 -3.57 16.00
C PHE A 375 -1.22 -4.08 14.55
N ASN A 376 -0.05 -4.60 14.16
CA ASN A 376 0.16 -5.35 12.92
C ASN A 376 -0.09 -4.53 11.64
N ASN A 377 0.38 -3.29 11.53
CA ASN A 377 0.55 -2.73 10.18
C ASN A 377 1.70 -3.47 9.49
N SER A 378 1.58 -3.77 8.20
CA SER A 378 2.62 -4.53 7.48
C SER A 378 2.95 -3.94 6.11
N PHE A 379 4.25 -3.88 5.82
CA PHE A 379 4.81 -3.47 4.54
C PHE A 379 5.64 -4.63 3.98
N VAL A 380 5.17 -5.21 2.87
CA VAL A 380 5.74 -6.42 2.28
C VAL A 380 6.09 -6.16 0.82
N ASP A 381 7.33 -6.46 0.44
CA ASP A 381 7.87 -6.21 -0.90
C ASP A 381 7.76 -4.74 -1.32
N CYS A 382 7.92 -3.82 -0.36
CA CYS A 382 7.81 -2.39 -0.58
C CYS A 382 9.18 -1.74 -0.87
N GLU A 383 9.15 -0.56 -1.48
CA GLU A 383 10.34 0.26 -1.75
C GLU A 383 10.15 1.70 -1.23
N ALA A 384 11.20 2.25 -0.62
CA ALA A 384 11.34 3.67 -0.34
C ALA A 384 12.67 4.20 -0.90
N ASN A 385 12.61 4.76 -2.11
CA ASN A 385 13.71 5.46 -2.76
C ASN A 385 13.49 6.97 -2.62
N VAL A 386 14.27 7.63 -1.77
CA VAL A 386 14.08 9.04 -1.42
C VAL A 386 15.36 9.83 -1.68
N LYS A 387 15.23 11.17 -1.76
CA LYS A 387 16.39 12.04 -1.94
C LYS A 387 17.13 12.20 -0.60
N GLY A 388 18.41 12.56 -0.65
CA GLY A 388 19.22 12.89 0.52
C GLY A 388 18.77 14.09 1.37
N THR A 389 17.64 14.72 1.03
CA THR A 389 16.97 15.71 1.89
C THR A 389 15.90 15.10 2.80
N ALA A 390 15.55 13.83 2.60
CA ALA A 390 14.59 13.10 3.42
C ALA A 390 15.06 12.94 4.86
N ALA A 391 14.12 12.82 5.79
CA ALA A 391 14.44 12.47 7.17
C ALA A 391 14.91 11.01 7.31
N ALA A 392 14.28 10.09 6.58
CA ALA A 392 14.62 8.67 6.50
C ALA A 392 13.92 8.04 5.28
N CYS A 393 14.41 6.90 4.78
CA CYS A 393 13.65 6.12 3.79
C CYS A 393 12.38 5.58 4.43
N VAL A 394 12.51 4.94 5.61
CA VAL A 394 11.40 4.47 6.44
C VAL A 394 11.61 4.94 7.87
N ARG A 395 10.58 5.49 8.50
CA ARG A 395 10.62 5.99 9.89
C ARG A 395 9.46 5.41 10.70
N MET A 396 9.78 4.78 11.82
CA MET A 396 8.83 4.34 12.83
C MET A 396 8.83 5.39 13.94
N GLY A 397 7.73 6.13 14.07
CA GLY A 397 7.57 7.19 15.06
C GLY A 397 7.36 6.65 16.48
N SER A 398 7.37 7.55 17.46
CA SER A 398 7.19 7.20 18.88
C SER A 398 5.82 6.60 19.21
N GLY A 399 4.82 6.84 18.37
CA GLY A 399 3.48 6.24 18.49
C GLY A 399 3.32 4.92 17.73
N SER A 400 4.39 4.38 17.13
CA SER A 400 4.33 3.14 16.36
C SER A 400 4.52 1.91 17.25
N ASN A 401 3.67 0.91 17.08
CA ASN A 401 3.73 -0.33 17.83
C ASN A 401 3.41 -1.53 16.92
N LYS A 402 4.28 -2.55 16.93
CA LYS A 402 4.05 -3.83 16.26
C LYS A 402 3.87 -3.69 14.74
N THR A 403 4.78 -2.98 14.09
CA THR A 403 4.85 -2.89 12.62
C THR A 403 5.76 -3.96 12.05
N LEU A 404 5.34 -4.60 10.96
CA LEU A 404 6.10 -5.64 10.26
C LEU A 404 6.63 -5.11 8.92
N LEU A 405 7.94 -5.16 8.72
CA LEU A 405 8.61 -4.80 7.47
C LEU A 405 9.26 -6.06 6.88
N VAL A 406 8.90 -6.44 5.65
CA VAL A 406 9.41 -7.66 4.99
C VAL A 406 9.85 -7.33 3.57
N ASN A 407 11.06 -7.77 3.18
CA ASN A 407 11.62 -7.57 1.85
C ASN A 407 11.63 -6.07 1.44
N LEU A 408 11.93 -5.20 2.39
CA LEU A 408 11.95 -3.77 2.17
C LEU A 408 13.22 -3.39 1.39
N PHE A 409 13.07 -2.60 0.33
CA PHE A 409 14.18 -1.97 -0.38
C PHE A 409 14.23 -0.48 -0.07
N THR A 410 15.36 0.01 0.43
CA THR A 410 15.54 1.43 0.77
C THR A 410 16.75 1.98 0.05
N GLU A 411 16.62 3.17 -0.54
CA GLU A 411 17.71 3.81 -1.28
C GLU A 411 17.66 5.32 -1.09
N SER A 412 18.81 5.91 -0.77
CA SER A 412 19.01 7.36 -0.63
C SER A 412 20.51 7.67 -0.56
N ASN A 413 20.87 8.93 -0.35
CA ASN A 413 22.24 9.39 -0.12
C ASN A 413 22.29 10.41 1.03
N ASN A 414 23.47 10.96 1.33
CA ASN A 414 23.65 12.05 2.30
C ASN A 414 23.32 11.65 3.75
N GLY A 415 23.58 10.39 4.11
CA GLY A 415 23.45 9.89 5.48
C GLY A 415 22.01 9.62 5.92
N VAL A 416 21.05 9.63 5.00
CA VAL A 416 19.64 9.32 5.29
C VAL A 416 19.52 7.89 5.84
N PRO A 417 18.94 7.67 7.04
CA PRO A 417 18.74 6.34 7.56
C PRO A 417 17.82 5.50 6.66
N ASN A 418 18.15 4.22 6.50
CA ASN A 418 17.31 3.27 5.76
C ASN A 418 16.02 2.99 6.55
N VAL A 419 16.15 2.52 7.80
CA VAL A 419 15.04 2.43 8.75
C VAL A 419 15.43 3.19 10.02
N GLN A 420 14.71 4.25 10.35
CA GLN A 420 14.82 4.94 11.64
C GLN A 420 13.71 4.46 12.58
N ILE A 421 14.07 4.14 13.81
CA ILE A 421 13.14 3.71 14.85
C ILE A 421 13.25 4.71 16.00
N ASP A 422 12.23 5.55 16.18
CA ASP A 422 12.24 6.63 17.15
C ASP A 422 12.09 6.12 18.59
N ALA A 423 12.54 6.92 19.56
CA ALA A 423 12.30 6.68 20.97
C ALA A 423 10.79 6.55 21.25
N GLY A 424 10.39 5.48 21.93
CA GLY A 424 8.98 5.14 22.19
C GLY A 424 8.35 4.20 21.17
N SER A 425 8.97 3.95 20.01
CA SER A 425 8.52 2.89 19.10
C SER A 425 8.72 1.52 19.74
N GLU A 426 7.77 0.61 19.54
CA GLU A 426 7.77 -0.72 20.16
C GLU A 426 7.52 -1.84 19.16
N GLU A 427 8.18 -2.99 19.36
CA GLU A 427 7.91 -4.25 18.66
C GLU A 427 7.96 -4.18 17.12
N THR A 428 8.76 -3.28 16.54
CA THR A 428 8.97 -3.30 15.08
C THR A 428 9.76 -4.56 14.70
N ALA A 429 9.27 -5.31 13.72
CA ALA A 429 9.92 -6.49 13.19
C ALA A 429 10.40 -6.22 11.75
N ILE A 430 11.70 -6.41 11.51
CA ILE A 430 12.33 -6.13 10.21
C ILE A 430 12.96 -7.40 9.67
N ILE A 431 12.49 -7.85 8.50
CA ILE A 431 12.92 -9.10 7.89
C ILE A 431 13.40 -8.79 6.47
N ASN A 432 14.65 -9.16 6.17
CA ASN A 432 15.25 -9.04 4.84
C ASN A 432 15.25 -7.59 4.30
N LEU A 433 16.00 -6.71 4.96
CA LEU A 433 16.17 -5.32 4.52
C LEU A 433 17.31 -5.19 3.50
N SER A 434 17.00 -4.66 2.33
CA SER A 434 17.99 -4.22 1.34
C SER A 434 18.30 -2.74 1.53
N ALA A 435 19.22 -2.45 2.45
CA ALA A 435 19.67 -1.09 2.77
C ALA A 435 20.70 -0.57 1.75
N GLN A 436 20.27 0.27 0.80
CA GLN A 436 21.10 0.90 -0.22
C GLN A 436 21.37 2.40 0.03
N SER A 437 20.89 2.96 1.14
CA SER A 437 21.33 4.30 1.56
C SER A 437 22.66 4.26 2.30
N ASP A 438 23.45 5.34 2.16
CA ASP A 438 24.73 5.57 2.86
C ASP A 438 24.58 5.93 4.35
N GLY A 439 23.35 6.11 4.84
CA GLY A 439 23.04 6.16 6.27
C GLY A 439 23.00 4.79 6.95
N ALA A 440 22.68 4.76 8.24
CA ALA A 440 22.57 3.51 8.99
C ALA A 440 21.51 2.57 8.37
N ALA A 441 21.79 1.26 8.35
CA ALA A 441 20.81 0.26 7.93
C ALA A 441 19.58 0.28 8.85
N ILE A 442 19.81 0.31 10.16
CA ILE A 442 18.79 0.55 11.18
C ILE A 442 19.35 1.60 12.14
N TYR A 443 18.72 2.78 12.19
CA TYR A 443 19.03 3.82 13.16
C TYR A 443 18.07 3.71 14.34
N ASP A 444 18.53 3.03 15.39
CA ASP A 444 17.72 2.73 16.57
C ASP A 444 17.84 3.80 17.66
N LEU A 445 16.72 4.43 17.99
CA LEU A 445 16.52 5.32 19.13
C LEU A 445 15.50 4.75 20.14
N SER A 446 14.94 3.57 19.88
CA SER A 446 13.93 2.90 20.73
C SER A 446 14.51 2.25 21.98
N GLY A 447 15.84 2.21 22.12
CA GLY A 447 16.51 1.45 23.18
C GLY A 447 16.55 -0.05 22.90
N GLY A 448 16.55 -0.46 21.63
CA GLY A 448 16.62 -1.85 21.23
C GLY A 448 15.28 -2.58 21.20
N ASN A 449 14.15 -1.87 21.17
CA ASN A 449 12.80 -2.44 21.19
C ASN A 449 12.30 -2.86 19.79
N TYR A 450 13.14 -3.61 19.06
CA TYR A 450 12.85 -4.14 17.74
C TYR A 450 13.55 -5.48 17.53
N ASP A 451 13.04 -6.25 16.57
CA ASP A 451 13.67 -7.48 16.10
C ASP A 451 14.07 -7.32 14.62
N ALA A 452 15.25 -7.82 14.27
CA ALA A 452 15.79 -7.74 12.92
C ALA A 452 16.39 -9.07 12.49
N VAL A 453 16.00 -9.55 11.30
CA VAL A 453 16.54 -10.77 10.69
C VAL A 453 16.98 -10.46 9.27
N ASN A 454 18.26 -10.68 8.96
CA ASN A 454 18.88 -10.29 7.70
C ASN A 454 18.61 -8.81 7.34
N ALA A 455 18.79 -7.90 8.30
CA ALA A 455 18.41 -6.50 8.13
C ALA A 455 19.41 -5.47 8.68
N GLY A 456 20.18 -5.81 9.71
CA GLY A 456 21.12 -4.86 10.31
C GLY A 456 22.49 -4.76 9.59
N TRP A 457 23.32 -3.85 10.12
CA TRP A 457 24.75 -3.71 9.79
C TRP A 457 25.50 -3.08 10.97
N PRO A 458 26.71 -3.52 11.33
CA PRO A 458 27.42 -4.68 10.78
C PRO A 458 26.73 -6.01 11.13
N ASP A 459 26.03 -6.07 12.26
CA ASP A 459 25.28 -7.26 12.67
C ASP A 459 23.97 -7.38 11.90
N LYS A 460 23.86 -8.44 11.10
CA LYS A 460 22.68 -8.68 10.25
C LYS A 460 21.43 -9.02 11.02
N ASN A 461 21.58 -9.63 12.19
CA ASN A 461 20.47 -10.13 13.01
C ASN A 461 20.55 -9.53 14.41
N ARG A 462 19.40 -9.09 14.92
CA ARG A 462 19.19 -8.69 16.31
C ARG A 462 17.89 -9.30 16.78
N LEU A 463 17.93 -10.03 17.88
CA LEU A 463 16.73 -10.56 18.53
C LEU A 463 16.72 -10.04 19.96
N ARG A 464 15.55 -9.61 20.43
CA ARG A 464 15.29 -9.39 21.85
C ARG A 464 15.33 -10.72 22.60
N LYS A 465 15.26 -10.68 23.94
CA LYS A 465 15.29 -11.88 24.78
C LYS A 465 14.25 -12.90 24.29
N THR A 466 14.74 -14.07 23.88
CA THR A 466 13.94 -15.10 23.22
C THR A 466 14.13 -16.45 23.92
N SER A 467 13.04 -17.16 24.18
CA SER A 467 13.09 -18.56 24.62
C SER A 467 13.23 -19.48 23.42
N VAL A 468 14.24 -20.34 23.44
CA VAL A 468 14.53 -21.29 22.36
C VAL A 468 14.39 -22.71 22.91
N THR A 469 13.61 -23.56 22.24
CA THR A 469 13.40 -24.95 22.65
C THR A 469 14.55 -25.87 22.24
N ASP A 470 15.18 -25.58 21.11
CA ASP A 470 16.35 -26.30 20.59
C ASP A 470 17.23 -25.34 19.76
N LEU A 471 18.52 -25.28 20.06
CA LEU A 471 19.50 -24.43 19.38
C LEU A 471 20.75 -25.24 19.04
N LYS A 472 21.07 -25.32 17.75
CA LYS A 472 22.37 -25.80 17.27
C LYS A 472 23.20 -24.63 16.75
N ALA A 473 24.17 -24.18 17.53
CA ALA A 473 25.17 -23.21 17.10
C ALA A 473 26.42 -23.93 16.58
N THR A 474 26.88 -23.61 15.37
CA THR A 474 28.17 -24.13 14.85
C THR A 474 29.35 -23.57 15.65
N LEU A 475 29.22 -22.34 16.12
CA LEU A 475 30.18 -21.66 16.98
C LEU A 475 29.40 -20.75 17.93
N LEU A 476 29.73 -20.82 19.21
CA LEU A 476 29.30 -19.86 20.22
C LEU A 476 30.49 -18.96 20.56
N ARG A 477 30.32 -17.65 20.43
CA ARG A 477 31.27 -16.65 20.93
C ARG A 477 30.68 -16.03 22.17
N HIS A 478 31.55 -15.72 23.12
CA HIS A 478 31.19 -15.07 24.37
C HIS A 478 31.77 -13.67 24.36
N ASP A 479 30.98 -12.70 24.79
CA ASP A 479 31.47 -11.37 25.10
C ASP A 479 32.38 -11.43 26.35
N THR A 480 33.53 -10.76 26.25
CA THR A 480 34.59 -10.79 27.27
C THR A 480 34.91 -9.39 27.80
N GLU A 481 35.04 -9.25 29.11
CA GLU A 481 35.55 -8.04 29.78
C GLU A 481 36.96 -8.28 30.33
N PHE A 482 37.83 -7.26 30.27
CA PHE A 482 39.15 -7.28 30.89
C PHE A 482 39.22 -6.29 32.06
N ILE A 483 39.60 -6.77 33.24
CA ILE A 483 39.59 -5.99 34.49
C ILE A 483 41.00 -5.99 35.09
N ASP A 484 41.61 -4.81 35.23
CA ASP A 484 42.98 -4.64 35.76
C ASP A 484 43.13 -3.53 36.81
N THR A 485 42.02 -2.89 37.16
CA THR A 485 41.99 -1.78 38.11
C THR A 485 41.74 -2.33 39.52
N PRO A 486 42.65 -2.09 40.50
CA PRO A 486 42.44 -2.50 41.89
C PRO A 486 41.18 -1.88 42.51
N GLY A 487 40.49 -2.63 43.37
CA GLY A 487 39.23 -2.21 43.99
C GLY A 487 38.10 -3.20 43.73
N THR A 488 36.85 -2.72 43.84
CA THR A 488 35.65 -3.51 43.55
C THR A 488 35.11 -3.14 42.17
N THR A 489 34.89 -4.14 41.32
CA THR A 489 34.21 -4.04 40.04
C THR A 489 32.87 -4.77 40.12
N GLN A 490 31.78 -4.07 39.82
CA GLN A 490 30.44 -4.66 39.71
C GLN A 490 30.26 -5.21 38.30
N LEU A 491 29.96 -6.50 38.18
CA LEU A 491 29.71 -7.13 36.90
C LEU A 491 28.26 -6.88 36.48
N ASP A 492 28.04 -6.68 35.18
CA ASP A 492 26.71 -6.55 34.59
C ASP A 492 26.39 -7.72 33.64
N LEU A 493 25.24 -7.64 32.95
CA LEU A 493 24.80 -8.69 32.02
C LEU A 493 25.33 -8.49 30.58
N SER A 494 26.26 -7.56 30.36
CA SER A 494 26.81 -7.29 29.03
C SER A 494 27.94 -8.26 28.63
N HIS A 495 28.58 -8.92 29.60
CA HIS A 495 29.65 -9.89 29.36
C HIS A 495 29.40 -11.18 30.14
N SER A 496 29.84 -12.31 29.58
CA SER A 496 29.74 -13.62 30.25
C SER A 496 31.08 -14.14 30.74
N VAL A 497 32.20 -13.54 30.28
CA VAL A 497 33.56 -13.96 30.62
C VAL A 497 34.39 -12.77 31.04
N HIS A 498 34.99 -12.85 32.24
CA HIS A 498 35.73 -11.75 32.86
C HIS A 498 37.17 -12.19 33.10
N LEU A 499 38.10 -11.50 32.46
CA LEU A 499 39.53 -11.77 32.51
C LEU A 499 40.20 -10.77 33.45
N VAL A 500 40.60 -11.22 34.63
CA VAL A 500 41.03 -10.34 35.72
C VAL A 500 42.55 -10.40 35.90
N ASN A 501 43.20 -9.24 35.88
CA ASN A 501 44.62 -9.05 36.09
C ASN A 501 44.88 -8.23 37.36
N ALA A 502 45.22 -8.89 38.45
CA ALA A 502 45.47 -8.27 39.76
C ALA A 502 46.93 -7.83 39.95
N THR A 503 47.71 -7.60 38.87
CA THR A 503 49.13 -7.20 38.98
C THR A 503 49.31 -5.92 39.79
N SER A 504 48.38 -4.96 39.64
CA SER A 504 48.43 -3.64 40.29
C SER A 504 47.87 -3.61 41.71
N GLY A 505 47.28 -4.70 42.19
CA GLY A 505 46.64 -4.79 43.51
C GLY A 505 45.52 -5.84 43.53
N ALA A 506 45.04 -6.19 44.73
CA ALA A 506 43.91 -7.10 44.87
C ALA A 506 42.64 -6.51 44.25
N ILE A 507 41.83 -7.37 43.64
CA ILE A 507 40.58 -7.00 42.94
C ILE A 507 39.43 -7.80 43.52
N ARG A 508 38.31 -7.15 43.78
CA ARG A 508 37.02 -7.78 44.05
C ARG A 508 36.14 -7.63 42.83
N VAL A 509 35.54 -8.72 42.37
CA VAL A 509 34.49 -8.72 41.34
C VAL A 509 33.20 -9.19 41.99
N ASP A 510 32.17 -8.37 41.92
CA ASP A 510 30.86 -8.69 42.48
C ASP A 510 29.90 -9.07 41.34
N LEU A 511 29.33 -10.27 41.44
CA LEU A 511 28.27 -10.74 40.55
C LEU A 511 27.03 -9.86 40.75
N PRO A 512 26.19 -9.64 39.72
CA PRO A 512 24.93 -8.94 39.90
C PRO A 512 24.00 -9.76 40.81
N ASN A 513 22.99 -9.11 41.39
CA ASN A 513 21.95 -9.79 42.17
C ASN A 513 21.41 -11.02 41.44
N ALA A 514 21.41 -12.19 42.08
CA ALA A 514 20.97 -13.44 41.42
C ALA A 514 19.57 -13.34 40.81
N GLY A 515 18.66 -12.57 41.43
CA GLY A 515 17.29 -12.32 40.96
C GLY A 515 17.18 -11.63 39.61
N ASP A 516 18.17 -10.82 39.24
CA ASP A 516 18.22 -10.12 37.95
C ASP A 516 18.89 -10.96 36.85
N ALA A 517 19.53 -12.07 37.22
CA ALA A 517 20.34 -12.90 36.35
C ALA A 517 19.89 -14.39 36.22
N PRO A 518 18.58 -14.74 36.24
CA PRO A 518 18.18 -16.16 36.24
C PRO A 518 18.64 -16.89 34.98
N GLY A 519 19.38 -17.99 35.16
CA GLY A 519 19.94 -18.82 34.09
C GLY A 519 21.21 -18.26 33.45
N VAL A 520 21.74 -17.13 33.93
CA VAL A 520 22.99 -16.54 33.42
C VAL A 520 24.17 -17.34 33.95
N VAL A 521 25.14 -17.60 33.07
CA VAL A 521 26.44 -18.18 33.40
C VAL A 521 27.51 -17.09 33.29
N MET A 522 28.33 -16.94 34.33
CA MET A 522 29.46 -16.01 34.37
C MET A 522 30.75 -16.73 34.69
N VAL A 523 31.82 -16.38 33.97
CA VAL A 523 33.17 -16.88 34.20
C VAL A 523 34.05 -15.75 34.70
N VAL A 524 34.85 -16.00 35.73
CA VAL A 524 35.93 -15.12 36.19
C VAL A 524 37.23 -15.91 36.18
N LYS A 525 38.27 -15.37 35.54
CA LYS A 525 39.59 -16.00 35.46
C LYS A 525 40.71 -15.02 35.82
N LYS A 526 41.56 -15.40 36.77
CA LYS A 526 42.78 -14.66 37.11
C LYS A 526 43.89 -14.94 36.11
N LEU A 527 44.57 -13.90 35.63
CA LEU A 527 45.56 -14.00 34.55
C LEU A 527 47.03 -13.83 34.98
N ASP A 528 47.28 -13.19 36.11
CA ASP A 528 48.62 -12.86 36.61
C ASP A 528 49.12 -13.84 37.68
N ASP A 529 50.42 -13.84 37.95
CA ASP A 529 51.13 -14.67 38.94
C ASP A 529 51.50 -13.95 40.24
N THR A 530 50.97 -12.74 40.47
CA THR A 530 51.24 -12.02 41.70
C THR A 530 50.49 -12.64 42.89
N SER A 531 50.91 -12.28 44.11
CA SER A 531 50.22 -12.68 45.34
C SER A 531 48.88 -11.96 45.57
N ASN A 532 48.50 -11.03 44.69
CA ASN A 532 47.26 -10.28 44.83
C ASN A 532 46.05 -11.15 44.46
N ILE A 533 45.09 -11.21 45.38
CA ILE A 533 43.91 -12.08 45.28
C ILE A 533 42.85 -11.41 44.39
N VAL A 534 42.20 -12.21 43.55
CA VAL A 534 40.92 -11.87 42.95
C VAL A 534 39.80 -12.51 43.79
N THR A 535 38.93 -11.69 44.37
CA THR A 535 37.80 -12.14 45.20
C THR A 535 36.51 -12.02 44.42
N ILE A 536 35.79 -13.13 44.26
CA ILE A 536 34.45 -13.15 43.67
C ILE A 536 33.42 -13.06 44.80
N GLY A 537 32.55 -12.05 44.73
CA GLY A 537 31.40 -11.88 45.60
C GLY A 537 30.11 -11.72 44.81
N GLU A 538 29.10 -11.16 45.45
CA GLU A 538 27.80 -10.80 44.87
C GLU A 538 27.43 -9.41 45.40
N ASP A 539 26.85 -8.58 44.55
CA ASP A 539 26.31 -7.28 44.91
C ASP A 539 25.23 -7.45 45.98
N ASP A 540 25.41 -6.82 47.14
CA ASP A 540 24.54 -6.96 48.32
C ASP A 540 24.21 -8.43 48.75
N GLY A 541 25.03 -9.40 48.33
CA GLY A 541 24.83 -10.83 48.54
C GLY A 541 25.98 -11.54 49.25
N ASN A 542 25.80 -12.84 49.49
CA ASN A 542 26.83 -13.65 50.16
C ASN A 542 27.90 -14.17 49.18
N GLY A 543 27.68 -14.04 47.87
CA GLY A 543 28.56 -14.59 46.84
C GLY A 543 28.15 -16.00 46.39
N PRO A 544 28.89 -16.56 45.42
CA PRO A 544 28.57 -17.88 44.87
C PRO A 544 28.70 -19.00 45.92
N ASP A 545 27.75 -19.93 45.93
CA ASP A 545 27.56 -20.96 46.97
C ASP A 545 27.40 -20.39 48.39
N GLY A 546 26.94 -19.14 48.52
CA GLY A 546 26.71 -18.48 49.80
C GLY A 546 27.98 -17.98 50.50
N THR A 547 29.10 -17.86 49.76
CA THR A 547 30.36 -17.31 50.27
C THR A 547 31.12 -16.55 49.18
N THR A 548 32.09 -15.73 49.58
CA THR A 548 33.10 -15.22 48.64
C THR A 548 34.07 -16.33 48.22
N LEU A 549 34.48 -16.31 46.95
CA LEU A 549 35.48 -17.24 46.40
C LEU A 549 36.79 -16.49 46.08
N GLN A 550 37.93 -17.06 46.47
CA GLN A 550 39.24 -16.44 46.24
C GLN A 550 40.04 -17.19 45.17
N LEU A 551 40.42 -16.45 44.12
CA LEU A 551 41.34 -16.89 43.07
C LEU A 551 42.73 -16.31 43.38
N GLY A 552 43.69 -17.17 43.73
CA GLY A 552 45.00 -16.75 44.24
C GLY A 552 46.16 -17.08 43.30
N GLY A 553 46.04 -18.15 42.54
CA GLY A 553 47.03 -18.58 41.56
C GLY A 553 46.74 -18.04 40.16
N ARG A 554 47.79 -17.94 39.36
CA ARG A 554 47.65 -17.70 37.92
C ARG A 554 46.80 -18.80 37.29
N TYR A 555 45.84 -18.40 36.47
CA TYR A 555 44.87 -19.27 35.80
C TYR A 555 43.79 -19.89 36.68
N ASP A 556 43.72 -19.50 37.95
CA ASP A 556 42.55 -19.80 38.76
C ASP A 556 41.30 -19.23 38.10
N TYR A 557 40.22 -20.01 38.11
CA TYR A 557 38.96 -19.61 37.53
C TYR A 557 37.78 -20.18 38.30
N ALA A 558 36.63 -19.54 38.11
CA ALA A 558 35.34 -20.08 38.48
C ALA A 558 34.30 -19.73 37.41
N GLU A 559 33.41 -20.68 37.18
CA GLU A 559 32.21 -20.54 36.39
C GLU A 559 31.03 -20.72 37.33
N MET A 560 30.12 -19.75 37.32
CA MET A 560 28.98 -19.68 38.21
C MET A 560 27.70 -19.55 37.38
N ILE A 561 26.62 -20.17 37.84
CA ILE A 561 25.28 -20.03 37.28
C ILE A 561 24.32 -19.45 38.32
N SER A 562 23.45 -18.53 37.92
CA SER A 562 22.34 -18.09 38.76
C SER A 562 21.08 -18.90 38.46
N ASN A 563 20.35 -19.28 39.51
CA ASN A 563 19.02 -19.87 39.40
C ASN A 563 17.88 -18.87 39.67
N GLY A 564 18.20 -17.58 39.79
CA GLY A 564 17.26 -16.52 40.18
C GLY A 564 17.13 -16.29 41.69
N ALA A 565 17.70 -17.15 42.53
CA ALA A 565 17.68 -17.01 43.99
C ALA A 565 19.08 -16.93 44.61
N ALA A 566 20.06 -17.61 44.02
CA ALA A 566 21.46 -17.56 44.42
C ALA A 566 22.36 -17.89 43.22
N TRP A 567 23.63 -17.51 43.33
CA TRP A 567 24.70 -17.97 42.45
C TRP A 567 25.28 -19.30 42.96
N SER A 568 25.53 -20.24 42.05
CA SER A 568 26.16 -21.52 42.36
C SER A 568 27.40 -21.74 41.50
N ILE A 569 28.48 -22.26 42.10
CA ILE A 569 29.69 -22.62 41.36
C ILE A 569 29.44 -23.94 40.63
N ILE A 570 29.59 -23.94 39.30
CA ILE A 570 29.40 -25.15 38.48
C ILE A 570 30.73 -25.71 37.95
N SER A 571 31.78 -24.88 37.92
CA SER A 571 33.13 -25.32 37.58
C SER A 571 34.16 -24.40 38.22
N SER A 572 35.19 -24.95 38.85
CA SER A 572 36.34 -24.17 39.34
C SER A 572 37.50 -25.10 39.66
N ASN A 573 38.73 -24.61 39.49
CA ASN A 573 39.94 -25.28 40.01
C ASN A 573 40.24 -24.91 41.48
N ARG A 574 39.33 -24.16 42.14
CA ARG A 574 39.44 -23.66 43.52
C ARG A 574 38.31 -24.11 44.43
N MET A 575 37.54 -25.13 44.03
CA MET A 575 36.50 -25.70 44.88
C MET A 575 37.04 -26.15 46.24
N ALA A 576 36.24 -25.96 47.29
CA ALA A 576 36.58 -26.43 48.62
C ALA A 576 36.76 -27.97 48.59
N GLY A 577 37.94 -28.44 49.00
CA GLY A 577 38.21 -29.87 49.14
C GLY A 577 37.32 -30.47 50.22
N ASN A 578 36.82 -31.70 49.99
CA ASN A 578 35.94 -32.35 50.94
C ASN A 578 36.78 -32.82 52.15
N THR A 579 36.60 -32.16 53.31
CA THR A 579 37.30 -32.47 54.56
C THR A 579 36.31 -32.98 55.59
N ARG A 580 36.59 -34.11 56.23
CA ARG A 580 35.73 -34.66 57.30
C ARG A 580 36.44 -34.66 58.64
N TYR A 581 35.75 -34.21 59.68
CA TYR A 581 36.13 -34.42 61.07
C TYR A 581 35.36 -35.61 61.65
N TYR A 582 36.02 -36.46 62.43
CA TYR A 582 35.37 -37.52 63.20
C TYR A 582 36.08 -37.72 64.54
N ASP A 583 35.30 -37.84 65.61
CA ASP A 583 35.77 -38.18 66.96
C ASP A 583 35.12 -39.48 67.41
N GLY A 584 35.93 -40.48 67.75
CA GLY A 584 35.42 -41.78 68.16
C GLY A 584 36.50 -42.84 68.34
N SER A 585 36.06 -44.08 68.43
CA SER A 585 36.90 -45.28 68.59
C SER A 585 36.37 -46.42 67.71
N GLY A 586 37.14 -47.50 67.57
CA GLY A 586 36.77 -48.62 66.70
C GLY A 586 37.21 -48.41 65.26
N THR A 587 36.46 -48.90 64.26
CA THR A 587 36.83 -48.75 62.84
C THR A 587 36.01 -47.67 62.16
N TYR A 588 36.69 -46.72 61.52
CA TYR A 588 36.11 -45.73 60.63
C TYR A 588 36.58 -46.03 59.20
N ASP A 589 35.63 -46.40 58.33
CA ASP A 589 35.92 -46.66 56.93
C ASP A 589 36.13 -45.36 56.17
N ILE A 590 37.28 -45.24 55.51
CA ILE A 590 37.64 -44.07 54.73
C ILE A 590 36.89 -44.10 53.40
N ASP A 591 36.04 -43.10 53.22
CA ASP A 591 35.33 -42.83 51.98
C ASP A 591 36.23 -42.02 51.04
N MET A 592 36.42 -42.53 49.82
CA MET A 592 37.30 -41.94 48.80
C MET A 592 36.68 -40.73 48.10
N ALA A 593 35.48 -40.31 48.50
CA ALA A 593 34.89 -39.02 48.12
C ALA A 593 35.43 -37.84 48.96
N VAL A 594 36.32 -38.08 49.92
CA VAL A 594 36.88 -37.10 50.85
C VAL A 594 38.40 -37.13 50.75
N ASP A 595 39.00 -35.95 50.54
CA ASP A 595 40.44 -35.84 50.33
C ASP A 595 41.21 -35.73 51.64
N VAL A 596 40.58 -35.17 52.68
CA VAL A 596 41.22 -34.92 53.99
C VAL A 596 40.33 -35.38 55.14
N TYR A 597 40.90 -36.18 56.04
CA TYR A 597 40.28 -36.59 57.29
C TYR A 597 41.02 -36.02 58.50
N LEU A 598 40.28 -35.34 59.37
CA LEU A 598 40.71 -34.88 60.68
C LEU A 598 40.12 -35.82 61.73
N LEU A 599 40.91 -36.80 62.17
CA LEU A 599 40.43 -37.87 63.04
C LEU A 599 40.89 -37.63 64.48
N SER A 600 39.94 -37.68 65.41
CA SER A 600 40.18 -37.70 66.84
C SER A 600 39.96 -39.11 67.38
N SER A 601 40.95 -39.63 68.10
CA SER A 601 40.89 -40.90 68.83
C SER A 601 40.81 -40.64 70.35
N TYR A 602 40.27 -39.50 70.77
CA TYR A 602 40.22 -39.09 72.17
C TYR A 602 39.49 -40.13 73.04
N GLY A 603 38.38 -40.67 72.55
CA GLY A 603 37.56 -41.69 73.23
C GLY A 603 38.07 -43.13 73.16
N GLY A 604 39.19 -43.40 72.46
CA GLY A 604 39.77 -44.74 72.32
C GLY A 604 40.50 -44.92 70.99
N VAL A 605 41.27 -46.02 70.85
CA VAL A 605 41.99 -46.32 69.60
C VAL A 605 41.01 -46.35 68.41
N LEU A 606 41.37 -45.64 67.34
CA LEU A 606 40.58 -45.51 66.12
C LEU A 606 41.34 -46.10 64.95
N THR A 607 40.71 -46.98 64.17
CA THR A 607 41.26 -47.53 62.93
C THR A 607 40.64 -46.80 61.75
N ALA A 608 41.43 -45.98 61.08
CA ALA A 608 41.09 -45.39 59.79
C ALA A 608 41.35 -46.44 58.69
N ARG A 609 40.30 -47.11 58.22
CA ARG A 609 40.43 -48.24 57.29
C ARG A 609 40.20 -47.79 55.86
N LEU A 610 41.26 -47.82 55.06
CA LEU A 610 41.23 -47.61 53.61
C LEU A 610 40.48 -48.77 52.94
N PRO A 611 39.78 -48.55 51.82
CA PRO A 611 39.23 -49.65 51.03
C PRO A 611 40.35 -50.50 50.41
N PRO A 612 40.05 -51.70 49.88
CA PRO A 612 41.03 -52.50 49.15
C PRO A 612 41.68 -51.65 48.05
N ALA A 613 43.00 -51.70 47.89
CA ALA A 613 43.73 -50.85 46.95
C ALA A 613 43.26 -51.04 45.50
N ASN A 614 42.80 -52.24 45.15
CA ASN A 614 42.24 -52.60 43.85
C ASN A 614 40.75 -52.28 43.68
N ALA A 615 40.09 -51.72 44.71
CA ALA A 615 38.71 -51.27 44.57
C ALA A 615 38.66 -50.12 43.55
N ALA A 616 37.66 -50.12 42.66
CA ALA A 616 37.53 -49.08 41.62
C ALA A 616 37.51 -47.65 42.19
N LYS A 617 37.00 -47.47 43.41
CA LYS A 617 36.99 -46.18 44.12
C LYS A 617 38.35 -45.73 44.67
N ALA A 618 39.34 -46.63 44.73
CA ALA A 618 40.64 -46.39 45.35
C ALA A 618 41.74 -46.09 44.31
N VAL A 619 41.72 -46.75 43.15
CA VAL A 619 42.80 -46.66 42.15
C VAL A 619 43.07 -45.20 41.72
N GLY A 620 44.31 -44.74 41.90
CA GLY A 620 44.76 -43.38 41.57
C GLY A 620 44.30 -42.28 42.53
N ARG A 621 43.56 -42.62 43.60
CA ARG A 621 43.09 -41.65 44.60
C ARG A 621 44.12 -41.43 45.69
N THR A 622 44.22 -40.18 46.12
CA THR A 622 45.05 -39.75 47.25
C THR A 622 44.15 -39.31 48.40
N VAL A 623 44.46 -39.73 49.63
CA VAL A 623 43.78 -39.27 50.84
C VAL A 623 44.81 -38.88 51.90
N THR A 624 44.52 -37.80 52.62
CA THR A 624 45.30 -37.36 53.77
C THR A 624 44.52 -37.61 55.05
N ILE A 625 45.13 -38.28 56.01
CA ILE A 625 44.56 -38.55 57.33
C ILE A 625 45.45 -37.89 58.38
N LYS A 626 44.88 -37.06 59.24
CA LYS A 626 45.58 -36.35 60.30
C LYS A 626 44.92 -36.62 61.64
N LYS A 627 45.72 -37.03 62.64
CA LYS A 627 45.29 -37.08 64.03
C LYS A 627 45.26 -35.66 64.60
N VAL A 628 44.14 -35.28 65.24
CA VAL A 628 43.95 -33.90 65.73
C VAL A 628 43.88 -33.77 67.24
N ASP A 629 43.69 -34.86 67.99
CA ASP A 629 43.62 -34.83 69.45
C ASP A 629 44.96 -35.20 70.12
N GLY A 630 45.12 -34.78 71.38
CA GLY A 630 46.31 -35.02 72.20
C GLY A 630 46.27 -36.28 73.06
N SER A 631 45.29 -37.18 72.89
CA SER A 631 45.24 -38.42 73.67
C SER A 631 46.36 -39.39 73.27
N ALA A 632 46.70 -40.30 74.19
CA ALA A 632 47.67 -41.37 73.96
C ALA A 632 47.17 -42.47 72.99
N ASN A 633 45.88 -42.43 72.60
CA ASN A 633 45.32 -43.38 71.64
C ASN A 633 45.80 -43.03 70.23
N ALA A 634 46.19 -44.03 69.44
CA ALA A 634 46.60 -43.81 68.05
C ALA A 634 45.41 -43.86 67.09
N VAL A 635 45.53 -43.13 65.97
CA VAL A 635 44.75 -43.40 64.76
C VAL A 635 45.55 -44.39 63.91
N MET A 636 45.06 -45.62 63.77
CA MET A 636 45.68 -46.70 63.01
C MET A 636 45.19 -46.67 61.56
N VAL A 637 46.04 -46.26 60.62
CA VAL A 637 45.69 -46.26 59.19
C VAL A 637 45.95 -47.65 58.61
N SER A 638 44.88 -48.36 58.24
CA SER A 638 44.89 -49.74 57.76
C SER A 638 44.22 -49.86 56.39
N GLU A 639 44.16 -51.08 55.84
CA GLU A 639 43.45 -51.41 54.60
C GLU A 639 42.46 -52.55 54.86
N GLN A 640 41.26 -52.47 54.30
CA GLN A 640 40.29 -53.54 54.33
C GLN A 640 40.80 -54.75 53.52
N GLY A 641 41.08 -55.86 54.20
CA GLY A 641 41.56 -57.09 53.57
C GLY A 641 43.03 -57.06 53.14
N GLY A 642 43.78 -56.03 53.55
CA GLY A 642 45.21 -55.87 53.29
C GLY A 642 45.98 -55.42 54.53
N SER A 643 47.29 -55.23 54.40
CA SER A 643 48.16 -54.87 55.53
C SER A 643 48.20 -53.37 55.83
N GLY A 644 47.65 -52.53 54.96
CA GLY A 644 47.71 -51.05 55.06
C GLY A 644 48.74 -50.43 54.12
N PRO A 645 48.92 -49.10 54.18
CA PRO A 645 49.88 -48.36 53.35
C PRO A 645 51.33 -48.85 53.52
N ASP A 646 52.05 -49.02 52.42
CA ASP A 646 53.37 -49.64 52.34
C ASP A 646 53.41 -51.03 53.02
N GLN A 647 52.32 -51.79 52.89
CA GLN A 647 52.13 -53.12 53.45
C GLN A 647 52.18 -53.19 54.99
N TYR A 648 51.89 -52.08 55.67
CA TYR A 648 51.89 -52.00 57.12
C TYR A 648 50.81 -51.07 57.65
N THR A 649 50.20 -51.41 58.79
CA THR A 649 49.20 -50.54 59.43
C THR A 649 49.92 -49.41 60.14
N GLN A 650 49.73 -48.19 59.65
CA GLN A 650 50.50 -47.01 60.05
C GLN A 650 49.87 -46.33 61.27
N PRO A 651 50.53 -46.32 62.45
CA PRO A 651 50.04 -45.56 63.59
C PRO A 651 50.32 -44.07 63.42
N LEU A 652 49.33 -43.24 63.73
CA LEU A 652 49.46 -41.81 64.00
C LEU A 652 49.29 -41.62 65.51
N SER A 653 50.41 -41.57 66.24
CA SER A 653 50.40 -41.60 67.72
C SER A 653 50.45 -40.22 68.38
N GLY A 654 51.03 -39.22 67.71
CA GLY A 654 51.10 -37.84 68.20
C GLY A 654 49.95 -36.98 67.68
N GLN A 655 49.61 -35.93 68.44
CA GLN A 655 48.77 -34.85 67.93
C GLN A 655 49.45 -34.22 66.72
N TYR A 656 48.69 -33.99 65.65
CA TYR A 656 49.16 -33.47 64.36
C TYR A 656 49.91 -34.43 63.46
N ASN A 657 50.14 -35.68 63.89
CA ASN A 657 50.66 -36.72 63.01
C ASN A 657 49.72 -36.89 61.82
N ALA A 658 50.28 -36.92 60.63
CA ALA A 658 49.53 -36.99 59.39
C ALA A 658 50.17 -37.97 58.41
N ILE A 659 49.35 -38.56 57.56
CA ILE A 659 49.79 -39.43 56.48
C ILE A 659 48.97 -39.16 55.23
N THR A 660 49.64 -39.02 54.10
CA THR A 660 49.04 -38.94 52.78
C THR A 660 49.40 -40.19 52.02
N VAL A 661 48.38 -40.90 51.53
CA VAL A 661 48.54 -42.18 50.85
C VAL A 661 47.86 -42.16 49.50
N THR A 662 48.42 -42.85 48.52
CA THR A 662 47.84 -43.02 47.19
C THR A 662 47.75 -44.50 46.82
N SER A 663 46.68 -44.91 46.15
CA SER A 663 46.60 -46.27 45.61
C SER A 663 47.04 -46.29 44.15
N ASN A 664 47.87 -47.26 43.77
CA ASN A 664 48.22 -47.53 42.37
C ASN A 664 47.32 -48.61 41.73
N GLY A 665 46.29 -49.09 42.44
CA GLY A 665 45.42 -50.18 42.01
C GLY A 665 45.85 -51.58 42.43
N SER A 666 47.04 -51.75 43.00
CA SER A 666 47.47 -53.00 43.64
C SER A 666 47.77 -52.85 45.13
N GLN A 667 48.32 -51.70 45.54
CA GLN A 667 48.69 -51.39 46.93
C GLN A 667 48.49 -49.90 47.24
N TRP A 668 48.34 -49.60 48.53
CA TRP A 668 48.42 -48.24 49.05
C TRP A 668 49.88 -47.86 49.33
N TYR A 669 50.33 -46.72 48.81
CA TYR A 669 51.67 -46.18 49.02
C TYR A 669 51.63 -44.91 49.84
N ILE A 670 52.62 -44.73 50.71
CA ILE A 670 52.81 -43.48 51.45
C ILE A 670 53.48 -42.46 50.53
N VAL A 671 52.80 -41.34 50.29
CA VAL A 671 53.34 -40.21 49.52
C VAL A 671 54.02 -39.22 50.47
N SER A 672 53.46 -39.03 51.66
CA SER A 672 54.01 -38.18 52.71
C SER A 672 53.56 -38.67 54.08
N LYS A 673 54.42 -38.55 55.08
CA LYS A 673 54.09 -38.86 56.47
C LYS A 673 54.81 -37.90 57.40
N PHE A 674 54.06 -37.30 58.32
CA PHE A 674 54.56 -36.50 59.43
C PHE A 674 54.25 -37.24 60.72
N THR A 675 55.29 -37.55 61.50
CA THR A 675 55.24 -38.43 62.68
C THR A 675 55.78 -37.79 63.93
#